data_AF-A0A7C1HHI2-F1
#
_entry.id   AF-A0A7C1HHI2-F1
#
_cell.length_a   1.000
_cell.length_b   1.000
_cell.length_c   1.000
_cell.angle_alpha   90.00
_cell.angle_beta   90.00
_cell.angle_gamma   90.00
#
_symmetry.space_group_name_H-M   'P 1'
#
loop_
_entity.id
_entity.type
_entity.pdbx_description
1 polymer ?
#
loop_
_entity_poly.entity_id
_entity_poly.type
_entity_poly.pdbx_seq_one_letter_code
_entity_poly.pdbx_strand_id
1 'polypeptide(L)'
;MLRFKASRLRVPTFFSTHKPFLAPIRCSLHHALKGQTVFIRLLALEEKATGLTKAITSLSNKQTSDSMAFVVDPESFHQVPSAPFCYWVSNSMKALWKRQPLLTESDCRVNHGMATKQDFRFLRFWTEVSPELVGQERRWVLYAKGGTYSPYYSDVHLLVDWVRDGRAIHEYLCDQYPYLHGNTDWVLHPECDYFSSGLTYSRRTQKGFNARVLPRGCRFDKNGPTITCSLTGANLFTLLGLINSKAFRSLLELTVAFGSYEIGLLEQMPIPTALWVGKGKICYKTRECVRILQKLDTANEVSHAFQMPALCKVDGSQIRDRLQVWETEVVEAQARMVQCQAELDDIIYSLYAISIEDRQALEQSLGNIGVEELIASEEANDDSDNTNQTRGTIDHRHVVSDIVSYGVGIAIGRWDIRFAMGKYHLPELPDPFDPLPVCPPGMLQGPDGLPAKPDDVPSNYPIRIDWDGILVDDPKHQDDIVRRVRDVLEVIWKEGAEAIEREACEILSVRELRDYFRKPGNGGFWVDHIKRYSKSRRKAPIYWYLRSAKGNYGLWLYYHRLDKDILFKALLNYVEPKIRLEEDRLKTLRGRKEAAGSSGREAKQIEKDMDRQEQFVSELRDFADKLRRAANLHLETDLNDGVVLNIAPLRELVPWKEAEKYWEELMEGKYEWSSVGKQLPEKGLVK
;
A
#
# COMPACT_ATOMS: atom_id res chain seq x y z
N MET A 1 -55.61 29.34 -15.84
CA MET A 1 -54.67 30.49 -15.85
C MET A 1 -53.33 29.99 -15.35
N LEU A 2 -52.30 30.10 -16.19
CA LEU A 2 -50.99 29.43 -16.17
C LEU A 2 -50.04 29.85 -15.03
N ARG A 3 -49.04 28.99 -14.70
CA ARG A 3 -47.60 29.34 -14.72
C ARG A 3 -46.65 28.14 -14.50
N PHE A 4 -45.72 27.97 -15.45
CA PHE A 4 -44.49 27.17 -15.41
C PHE A 4 -43.28 28.07 -15.05
N LYS A 5 -42.19 27.52 -14.49
CA LYS A 5 -40.89 28.21 -14.34
C LYS A 5 -39.72 27.28 -14.68
N ALA A 6 -38.83 27.76 -15.55
CA ALA A 6 -37.71 27.05 -16.16
C ALA A 6 -36.34 27.65 -15.75
N SER A 7 -35.32 26.79 -15.88
CA SER A 7 -33.88 26.93 -15.68
C SER A 7 -33.16 27.81 -16.72
N ARG A 8 -32.05 28.46 -16.33
CA ARG A 8 -31.05 29.05 -17.26
C ARG A 8 -29.61 28.89 -16.76
N LEU A 9 -28.77 28.38 -17.66
CA LEU A 9 -27.31 28.41 -17.64
C LEU A 9 -26.76 29.85 -17.65
N ARG A 10 -25.60 30.08 -17.03
CA ARG A 10 -24.80 31.30 -17.16
C ARG A 10 -23.47 30.99 -17.86
N VAL A 11 -23.20 31.78 -18.89
CA VAL A 11 -21.91 31.99 -19.57
C VAL A 11 -21.25 33.22 -18.95
N PRO A 12 -19.91 33.30 -18.77
CA PRO A 12 -19.22 34.56 -18.51
C PRO A 12 -18.55 35.12 -19.78
N THR A 13 -18.90 36.36 -20.08
CA THR A 13 -18.34 37.32 -21.05
C THR A 13 -17.06 37.99 -20.56
N PHE A 14 -16.10 38.33 -21.43
CA PHE A 14 -15.25 39.53 -21.28
C PHE A 14 -14.86 40.19 -22.63
N PHE A 15 -15.38 41.42 -22.78
CA PHE A 15 -14.89 42.66 -23.41
C PHE A 15 -14.65 42.88 -24.92
N SER A 16 -14.97 44.12 -25.28
CA SER A 16 -15.14 44.78 -26.58
C SER A 16 -14.14 45.93 -26.73
N THR A 17 -13.93 46.33 -28.00
CA THR A 17 -13.42 47.60 -28.57
C THR A 17 -11.96 47.65 -29.04
N HIS A 18 -11.76 47.35 -30.34
CA HIS A 18 -11.14 48.23 -31.34
C HIS A 18 -11.15 47.53 -32.72
N LYS A 19 -11.85 48.09 -33.70
CA LYS A 19 -11.62 47.85 -35.15
C LYS A 19 -10.43 48.75 -35.56
N PRO A 20 -9.56 48.35 -36.52
CA PRO A 20 -9.97 48.21 -37.91
C PRO A 20 -9.29 47.08 -38.72
N PHE A 21 -9.79 46.90 -39.96
CA PHE A 21 -9.33 46.04 -41.05
C PHE A 21 -9.71 44.54 -41.02
N LEU A 22 -11.03 44.32 -41.12
CA LEU A 22 -11.56 43.17 -41.85
C LEU A 22 -11.47 43.46 -43.35
N ALA A 23 -10.42 42.96 -44.01
CA ALA A 23 -10.52 42.61 -45.43
C ALA A 23 -11.33 41.30 -45.52
N PRO A 24 -12.27 41.16 -46.46
CA PRO A 24 -13.10 39.96 -46.55
C PRO A 24 -12.26 38.83 -47.15
N ILE A 25 -11.61 38.01 -46.32
CA ILE A 25 -11.27 36.64 -46.72
C ILE A 25 -12.57 35.84 -46.63
N ARG A 26 -13.50 36.15 -47.54
CA ARG A 26 -14.66 35.32 -47.85
C ARG A 26 -14.13 34.13 -48.63
N CYS A 27 -13.64 33.16 -47.87
CA CYS A 27 -13.80 31.73 -48.10
C CYS A 27 -13.69 31.25 -49.56
N SER A 28 -12.47 31.17 -50.08
CA SER A 28 -12.12 30.19 -51.12
C SER A 28 -12.03 28.74 -50.57
N LEU A 29 -12.16 28.56 -49.25
CA LEU A 29 -12.23 27.25 -48.58
C LEU A 29 -13.64 26.63 -48.60
N HIS A 30 -14.72 27.42 -48.73
CA HIS A 30 -16.09 26.91 -48.59
C HIS A 30 -16.53 25.99 -49.74
N HIS A 31 -15.87 26.08 -50.90
CA HIS A 31 -16.17 25.21 -52.05
C HIS A 31 -15.33 23.94 -52.09
N ALA A 32 -14.24 23.85 -51.30
CA ALA A 32 -13.35 22.68 -51.27
C ALA A 32 -13.66 21.69 -50.12
N LEU A 33 -14.41 22.10 -49.10
CA LEU A 33 -14.60 21.35 -47.85
C LEU A 33 -16.08 21.02 -47.56
N LYS A 34 -16.80 20.48 -48.55
CA LYS A 34 -18.23 20.15 -48.37
C LYS A 34 -18.39 19.05 -47.31
N GLY A 35 -18.91 19.39 -46.13
CA GLY A 35 -19.09 18.47 -45.00
C GLY A 35 -17.88 18.31 -44.07
N GLN A 36 -16.75 18.99 -44.34
CA GLN A 36 -15.55 18.91 -43.51
C GLN A 36 -15.41 20.15 -42.64
N THR A 37 -14.95 19.96 -41.40
CA THR A 37 -14.67 21.02 -40.41
C THR A 37 -13.18 21.08 -40.12
N VAL A 38 -12.66 22.29 -39.97
CA VAL A 38 -11.27 22.54 -39.62
C VAL A 38 -11.14 22.69 -38.10
N PHE A 39 -10.31 21.86 -37.49
CA PHE A 39 -9.92 21.93 -36.08
C PHE A 39 -8.48 22.42 -35.98
N ILE A 40 -8.22 23.38 -35.09
CA ILE A 40 -6.89 23.92 -34.86
C ILE A 40 -6.47 23.64 -33.42
N ARG A 41 -5.36 22.91 -33.22
CA ARG A 41 -4.84 22.51 -31.92
C ARG A 41 -3.73 23.47 -31.47
N LEU A 42 -4.01 24.28 -30.45
CA LEU A 42 -3.06 25.25 -29.88
C LEU A 42 -2.71 24.96 -28.41
N LEU A 43 -2.99 23.73 -27.94
CA LEU A 43 -2.91 23.37 -26.52
C LEU A 43 -1.46 23.39 -25.97
N ALA A 44 -0.48 23.08 -26.81
CA ALA A 44 0.94 22.98 -26.43
C ALA A 44 1.74 24.27 -26.69
N LEU A 45 1.10 25.34 -27.15
CA LEU A 45 1.79 26.59 -27.50
C LEU A 45 1.62 27.64 -26.41
N GLU A 46 2.74 28.18 -25.94
CA GLU A 46 2.76 29.35 -25.06
C GLU A 46 2.16 30.56 -25.79
N GLU A 47 2.63 30.84 -27.01
CA GLU A 47 2.11 31.90 -27.87
C GLU A 47 1.02 31.40 -28.84
N LYS A 48 -0.20 31.29 -28.35
CA LYS A 48 -1.35 30.80 -29.14
C LYS A 48 -1.67 31.64 -30.37
N ALA A 49 -1.46 32.95 -30.33
CA ALA A 49 -1.76 33.85 -31.46
C ALA A 49 -0.83 33.60 -32.66
N THR A 50 0.47 33.43 -32.38
CA THR A 50 1.49 33.09 -33.38
C THR A 50 1.21 31.71 -33.98
N GLY A 51 0.85 30.73 -33.14
CA GLY A 51 0.42 29.39 -33.58
C GLY A 51 -0.80 29.39 -34.49
N LEU A 52 -1.84 30.13 -34.11
CA LEU A 52 -3.06 30.26 -34.90
C LEU A 52 -2.79 30.87 -36.28
N THR A 53 -1.97 31.92 -36.33
CA THR A 53 -1.60 32.60 -37.58
C THR A 53 -0.86 31.65 -38.52
N LYS A 54 0.09 30.86 -37.99
CA LYS A 54 0.80 29.84 -38.76
C LYS A 54 -0.16 28.80 -39.31
N ALA A 55 -1.02 28.21 -38.47
CA ALA A 55 -1.98 27.19 -38.88
C ALA A 55 -2.93 27.68 -39.99
N ILE A 56 -3.45 28.91 -39.88
CA ILE A 56 -4.32 29.53 -40.90
C ILE A 56 -3.54 29.76 -42.20
N THR A 57 -2.29 30.23 -42.11
CA THR A 57 -1.46 30.48 -43.30
C THR A 57 -1.13 29.18 -44.04
N SER A 58 -0.75 28.12 -43.32
CA SER A 58 -0.51 26.78 -43.88
C SER A 58 -1.75 26.22 -44.61
N LEU A 59 -2.93 26.35 -44.00
CA LEU A 59 -4.21 25.96 -44.60
C LEU A 59 -4.53 26.75 -45.87
N SER A 60 -4.28 28.06 -45.88
CA SER A 60 -4.50 28.91 -47.07
C SER A 60 -3.57 28.57 -48.24
N ASN A 61 -2.36 28.07 -47.94
CA ASN A 61 -1.36 27.68 -48.94
C ASN A 61 -1.51 26.22 -49.42
N LYS A 62 -2.58 25.51 -49.02
CA LYS A 62 -2.80 24.07 -49.28
C LYS A 62 -1.65 23.16 -48.82
N GLN A 63 -0.84 23.62 -47.87
CA GLN A 63 0.17 22.79 -47.21
C GLN A 63 -0.54 22.03 -46.08
N THR A 64 -1.02 20.83 -46.39
CA THR A 64 -1.76 19.94 -45.47
C THR A 64 -0.90 19.24 -44.43
N SER A 65 0.40 19.54 -44.37
CA SER A 65 1.37 18.89 -43.48
C SER A 65 1.68 19.71 -42.22
N ASP A 66 0.72 20.48 -41.71
CA ASP A 66 0.91 21.22 -40.46
C ASP A 66 0.25 20.48 -39.29
N SER A 67 1.05 20.01 -38.33
CA SER A 67 0.64 19.28 -37.13
C SER A 67 -0.41 19.99 -36.25
N MET A 68 -0.70 21.26 -36.55
CA MET A 68 -1.62 22.12 -35.81
C MET A 68 -3.03 22.18 -36.41
N ALA A 69 -3.24 21.80 -37.66
CA ALA A 69 -4.51 21.95 -38.37
C ALA A 69 -5.05 20.61 -38.91
N PHE A 70 -6.29 20.28 -38.54
CA PHE A 70 -6.92 18.99 -38.85
C PHE A 70 -8.22 19.24 -39.61
N VAL A 71 -8.38 18.59 -40.75
CA VAL A 71 -9.60 18.68 -41.57
C VAL A 71 -10.36 17.37 -41.43
N VAL A 72 -11.53 17.41 -40.76
CA VAL A 72 -12.26 16.20 -40.35
C VAL A 72 -13.75 16.37 -40.63
N ASP A 73 -14.39 15.31 -41.11
CA ASP A 73 -15.86 15.21 -41.17
C ASP A 73 -16.43 15.03 -39.74
N PRO A 74 -17.23 15.97 -39.21
CA PRO A 74 -17.82 15.86 -37.87
C PRO A 74 -18.65 14.60 -37.64
N GLU A 75 -19.29 14.05 -38.68
CA GLU A 75 -20.08 12.82 -38.56
C GLU A 75 -19.22 11.61 -38.16
N SER A 76 -17.92 11.68 -38.45
CA SER A 76 -16.98 10.62 -38.08
C SER A 76 -16.82 10.45 -36.56
N PHE A 77 -17.16 11.46 -35.75
CA PHE A 77 -17.08 11.37 -34.28
C PHE A 77 -18.15 10.44 -33.70
N HIS A 78 -19.30 10.29 -34.35
CA HIS A 78 -20.36 9.35 -33.94
C HIS A 78 -19.92 7.87 -33.99
N GLN A 79 -18.74 7.58 -34.53
CA GLN A 79 -18.16 6.23 -34.50
C GLN A 79 -17.58 5.87 -33.13
N VAL A 80 -17.23 6.87 -32.32
CA VAL A 80 -16.71 6.67 -30.97
C VAL A 80 -17.84 6.93 -29.96
N PRO A 81 -18.00 6.10 -28.93
CA PRO A 81 -19.04 6.32 -27.93
C PRO A 81 -18.94 7.70 -27.28
N SER A 82 -20.10 8.33 -27.04
CA SER A 82 -20.21 9.72 -26.57
C SER A 82 -19.68 10.80 -27.54
N ALA A 83 -19.30 10.42 -28.77
CA ALA A 83 -18.87 11.30 -29.85
C ALA A 83 -17.83 12.39 -29.46
N PRO A 84 -16.69 12.02 -28.83
CA PRO A 84 -15.64 12.97 -28.49
C PRO A 84 -15.04 13.60 -29.76
N PHE A 85 -14.65 14.88 -29.67
CA PHE A 85 -13.99 15.62 -30.75
C PHE A 85 -12.50 15.24 -30.90
N CYS A 86 -12.25 13.95 -31.13
CA CYS A 86 -10.94 13.35 -31.36
C CYS A 86 -10.43 13.62 -32.80
N TYR A 87 -10.32 14.90 -33.17
CA TYR A 87 -9.98 15.32 -34.54
C TYR A 87 -8.54 14.98 -34.97
N TRP A 88 -7.65 14.69 -34.02
CA TRP A 88 -6.25 14.30 -34.29
C TRP A 88 -6.11 12.80 -34.57
N VAL A 89 -7.21 12.06 -34.53
CA VAL A 89 -7.26 10.61 -34.71
C VAL A 89 -7.85 10.26 -36.08
N SER A 90 -7.23 9.29 -36.75
CA SER A 90 -7.68 8.80 -38.06
C SER A 90 -9.08 8.19 -38.05
N ASN A 91 -9.71 8.15 -39.22
CA ASN A 91 -10.99 7.46 -39.40
C ASN A 91 -10.89 5.94 -39.22
N SER A 92 -9.74 5.33 -39.55
CA SER A 92 -9.49 3.90 -39.31
C SER A 92 -9.55 3.56 -37.82
N MET A 93 -8.97 4.41 -36.97
CA MET A 93 -8.95 4.21 -35.54
C MET A 93 -10.32 4.46 -34.89
N LYS A 94 -11.05 5.50 -35.31
CA LYS A 94 -12.45 5.70 -34.89
C LYS A 94 -13.36 4.53 -35.29
N ALA A 95 -13.10 3.91 -36.44
CA ALA A 95 -13.87 2.76 -36.91
C ALA A 95 -13.66 1.48 -36.09
N LEU A 96 -12.68 1.43 -35.16
CA LEU A 96 -12.43 0.24 -34.33
C LEU A 96 -13.64 -0.16 -33.49
N TRP A 97 -14.37 0.81 -32.92
CA TRP A 97 -15.62 0.57 -32.16
C TRP A 97 -16.74 -0.05 -33.00
N LYS A 98 -16.69 0.02 -34.33
CA LYS A 98 -17.64 -0.63 -35.24
C LYS A 98 -17.12 -1.95 -35.79
N ARG A 99 -15.80 -2.13 -35.87
CA ARG A 99 -15.15 -3.28 -36.52
C ARG A 99 -14.81 -4.40 -35.55
N GLN A 100 -14.63 -4.08 -34.28
CA GLN A 100 -14.26 -5.02 -33.23
C GLN A 100 -15.42 -5.16 -32.24
N PRO A 101 -15.60 -6.34 -31.63
CA PRO A 101 -16.58 -6.52 -30.56
C PRO A 101 -16.23 -5.65 -29.35
N LEU A 102 -17.24 -5.24 -28.60
CA LEU A 102 -17.06 -4.49 -27.36
C LEU A 102 -16.76 -5.43 -26.18
N LEU A 103 -16.17 -4.92 -25.10
CA LEU A 103 -15.96 -5.71 -23.87
C LEU A 103 -17.27 -6.30 -23.33
N THR A 104 -18.37 -5.57 -23.42
CA THR A 104 -19.73 -6.05 -23.05
C THR A 104 -20.27 -7.18 -23.91
N GLU A 105 -19.72 -7.36 -25.12
CA GLU A 105 -20.11 -8.45 -26.03
C GLU A 105 -19.27 -9.72 -25.80
N SER A 106 -18.31 -9.65 -24.86
CA SER A 106 -17.53 -10.80 -24.40
C SER A 106 -18.13 -11.42 -23.12
N ASP A 107 -17.61 -12.56 -22.69
CA ASP A 107 -18.01 -13.20 -21.42
C ASP A 107 -17.46 -12.49 -20.17
N CYS A 108 -17.10 -11.21 -20.29
CA CYS A 108 -16.57 -10.39 -19.21
C CYS A 108 -17.62 -9.39 -18.73
N ARG A 109 -17.67 -9.21 -17.41
CA ARG A 109 -18.54 -8.29 -16.71
C ARG A 109 -17.70 -7.26 -15.97
N VAL A 110 -18.03 -5.98 -16.14
CA VAL A 110 -17.40 -4.89 -15.39
C VAL A 110 -18.29 -4.60 -14.17
N ASN A 111 -17.76 -4.78 -12.96
CA ASN A 111 -18.50 -4.64 -11.71
C ASN A 111 -18.08 -3.36 -10.97
N HIS A 112 -19.04 -2.71 -10.33
CA HIS A 112 -18.79 -1.50 -9.54
C HIS A 112 -18.17 -1.82 -8.19
N GLY A 113 -18.78 -2.71 -7.41
CA GLY A 113 -18.38 -3.00 -6.03
C GLY A 113 -19.10 -2.16 -4.98
N MET A 114 -18.95 -2.59 -3.74
CA MET A 114 -19.64 -2.05 -2.57
C MET A 114 -18.97 -0.79 -2.00
N ALA A 115 -19.64 -0.15 -1.03
CA ALA A 115 -19.02 0.83 -0.15
C ALA A 115 -19.41 0.57 1.31
N THR A 116 -18.42 0.46 2.21
CA THR A 116 -18.69 0.29 3.65
C THR A 116 -19.29 1.54 4.29
N LYS A 117 -19.07 2.72 3.69
CA LYS A 117 -19.43 4.06 4.22
C LYS A 117 -18.85 4.39 5.60
N GLN A 118 -17.98 3.54 6.15
CA GLN A 118 -17.24 3.77 7.41
C GLN A 118 -15.98 2.89 7.45
N ASP A 119 -15.03 3.15 6.54
CA ASP A 119 -13.82 2.35 6.36
C ASP A 119 -13.03 2.14 7.67
N PHE A 120 -12.96 3.15 8.54
CA PHE A 120 -12.27 3.05 9.82
C PHE A 120 -12.84 1.93 10.71
N ARG A 121 -14.16 1.75 10.72
CA ARG A 121 -14.85 0.70 11.48
C ARG A 121 -14.70 -0.66 10.82
N PHE A 122 -14.97 -0.74 9.53
CA PHE A 122 -15.23 -2.01 8.84
C PHE A 122 -14.04 -2.58 8.06
N LEU A 123 -12.95 -1.84 7.88
CA LEU A 123 -11.77 -2.34 7.18
C LEU A 123 -10.59 -2.54 8.13
N ARG A 124 -9.73 -3.52 7.88
CA ARG A 124 -8.45 -3.73 8.58
C ARG A 124 -7.35 -4.05 7.57
N PHE A 125 -6.08 -3.80 7.90
CA PHE A 125 -5.02 -4.51 7.19
C PHE A 125 -5.03 -5.98 7.59
N TRP A 126 -4.65 -6.86 6.65
CA TRP A 126 -4.56 -8.28 6.96
C TRP A 126 -3.54 -8.57 8.08
N THR A 127 -2.50 -7.75 8.19
CA THR A 127 -1.49 -7.82 9.26
C THR A 127 -2.03 -7.42 10.64
N GLU A 128 -3.20 -6.79 10.74
CA GLU A 128 -3.86 -6.46 12.02
C GLU A 128 -4.79 -7.57 12.53
N VAL A 129 -5.13 -8.53 11.68
CA VAL A 129 -6.16 -9.51 12.00
C VAL A 129 -5.52 -10.85 12.30
N SER A 130 -6.03 -11.55 13.31
CA SER A 130 -5.62 -12.92 13.60
C SER A 130 -5.92 -13.81 12.37
N PRO A 131 -4.94 -14.52 11.79
CA PRO A 131 -5.13 -15.26 10.54
C PRO A 131 -6.30 -16.28 10.57
N GLU A 132 -6.58 -16.88 11.72
CA GLU A 132 -7.74 -17.77 11.97
C GLU A 132 -9.12 -17.14 11.70
N LEU A 133 -9.21 -15.80 11.70
CA LEU A 133 -10.43 -15.05 11.43
C LEU A 133 -10.56 -14.62 9.96
N VAL A 134 -9.59 -14.96 9.11
CA VAL A 134 -9.55 -14.56 7.70
C VAL A 134 -10.07 -15.68 6.80
N GLY A 135 -10.99 -15.35 5.90
CA GLY A 135 -11.55 -16.29 4.93
C GLY A 135 -13.00 -15.96 4.56
N GLN A 136 -13.50 -16.54 3.46
CA GLN A 136 -14.85 -16.27 2.94
C GLN A 136 -15.97 -16.61 3.95
N GLU A 137 -15.79 -17.66 4.74
CA GLU A 137 -16.75 -18.10 5.78
C GLU A 137 -16.33 -17.66 7.19
N ARG A 138 -15.36 -16.73 7.28
CA ARG A 138 -14.85 -16.20 8.54
C ARG A 138 -15.30 -14.74 8.71
N ARG A 139 -14.84 -14.10 9.79
CA ARG A 139 -15.19 -12.71 10.10
C ARG A 139 -14.64 -11.74 9.06
N TRP A 140 -13.38 -11.92 8.66
CA TRP A 140 -12.69 -10.99 7.78
C TRP A 140 -12.47 -11.57 6.39
N VAL A 141 -12.90 -10.83 5.37
CA VAL A 141 -12.79 -11.22 3.96
C VAL A 141 -11.87 -10.26 3.23
N LEU A 142 -11.06 -10.75 2.28
CA LEU A 142 -10.21 -9.90 1.43
C LEU A 142 -11.04 -8.80 0.74
N TYR A 143 -10.52 -7.58 0.74
CA TYR A 143 -11.21 -6.39 0.23
C TYR A 143 -10.33 -5.62 -0.75
N ALA A 144 -10.56 -5.79 -2.05
CA ALA A 144 -9.83 -5.08 -3.08
C ALA A 144 -10.33 -3.63 -3.23
N LYS A 145 -9.40 -2.68 -3.29
CA LYS A 145 -9.69 -1.25 -3.45
C LYS A 145 -8.84 -0.65 -4.56
N GLY A 146 -9.31 0.49 -5.10
CA GLY A 146 -8.69 1.21 -6.22
C GLY A 146 -7.22 1.56 -6.04
N GLY A 147 -6.72 1.67 -4.80
CA GLY A 147 -5.29 1.71 -4.49
C GLY A 147 -4.48 2.76 -5.27
N THR A 148 -3.16 2.59 -5.26
CA THR A 148 -2.24 3.38 -6.07
C THR A 148 -2.06 2.76 -7.46
N TYR A 149 -1.41 3.49 -8.36
CA TYR A 149 -1.05 3.00 -9.68
C TYR A 149 -0.10 1.79 -9.52
N SER A 150 -0.52 0.62 -10.00
CA SER A 150 0.22 -0.64 -9.84
C SER A 150 -0.22 -1.59 -10.94
N PRO A 151 0.35 -1.45 -12.15
CA PRO A 151 0.00 -2.27 -13.30
C PRO A 151 0.41 -3.72 -13.05
N TYR A 152 -0.35 -4.65 -13.63
CA TYR A 152 -0.15 -6.10 -13.56
C TYR A 152 -0.39 -6.74 -12.20
N TYR A 153 0.22 -6.25 -11.12
CA TYR A 153 0.16 -6.89 -9.80
C TYR A 153 0.17 -5.87 -8.65
N SER A 154 -0.64 -6.13 -7.62
CA SER A 154 -0.58 -5.47 -6.32
C SER A 154 -1.23 -6.36 -5.27
N ASP A 155 -0.65 -6.40 -4.08
CA ASP A 155 -1.22 -7.16 -2.95
C ASP A 155 -2.56 -6.57 -2.46
N VAL A 156 -3.52 -7.46 -2.16
CA VAL A 156 -4.80 -7.09 -1.54
C VAL A 156 -4.64 -7.02 -0.03
N HIS A 157 -4.07 -5.91 0.42
CA HIS A 157 -3.66 -5.69 1.80
C HIS A 157 -4.81 -5.40 2.79
N LEU A 158 -6.05 -5.25 2.33
CA LEU A 158 -7.21 -4.90 3.16
C LEU A 158 -8.15 -6.09 3.35
N LEU A 159 -8.79 -6.11 4.52
CA LEU A 159 -9.89 -6.99 4.88
C LEU A 159 -11.13 -6.16 5.21
N VAL A 160 -12.33 -6.71 4.97
CA VAL A 160 -13.62 -6.16 5.39
C VAL A 160 -14.29 -7.07 6.42
N ASP A 161 -14.87 -6.50 7.47
CA ASP A 161 -15.67 -7.24 8.46
C ASP A 161 -16.98 -7.68 7.80
N TRP A 162 -17.13 -8.97 7.61
CA TRP A 162 -18.26 -9.59 6.94
C TRP A 162 -18.99 -10.61 7.82
N VAL A 163 -18.88 -10.50 9.15
CA VAL A 163 -19.61 -11.37 10.09
C VAL A 163 -21.10 -11.35 9.81
N ARG A 164 -21.70 -12.55 9.74
CA ARG A 164 -23.15 -12.75 9.51
C ARG A 164 -23.60 -11.98 8.27
N ASP A 165 -22.92 -12.20 7.16
CA ASP A 165 -23.17 -11.54 5.87
C ASP A 165 -23.11 -10.01 5.93
N GLY A 166 -22.13 -9.47 6.68
CA GLY A 166 -21.94 -8.01 6.79
C GLY A 166 -23.05 -7.31 7.58
N ARG A 167 -23.77 -8.02 8.46
CA ARG A 167 -24.90 -7.47 9.24
C ARG A 167 -24.61 -6.13 9.91
N ALA A 168 -23.41 -5.95 10.47
CA ALA A 168 -23.03 -4.69 11.12
C ALA A 168 -22.96 -3.51 10.13
N ILE A 169 -22.59 -3.76 8.87
CA ILE A 169 -22.61 -2.75 7.79
C ILE A 169 -24.06 -2.47 7.40
N HIS A 170 -24.90 -3.49 7.25
CA HIS A 170 -26.32 -3.32 6.97
C HIS A 170 -27.01 -2.43 8.03
N GLU A 171 -26.84 -2.76 9.32
CA GLU A 171 -27.40 -2.01 10.43
C GLU A 171 -26.92 -0.55 10.43
N TYR A 172 -25.61 -0.33 10.20
CA TYR A 172 -25.04 1.02 10.09
C TYR A 172 -25.63 1.81 8.91
N LEU A 173 -25.77 1.20 7.73
CA LEU A 173 -26.33 1.86 6.56
C LEU A 173 -27.80 2.24 6.76
N CYS A 174 -28.60 1.37 7.38
CA CYS A 174 -30.00 1.65 7.71
C CYS A 174 -30.15 2.82 8.67
N ASP A 175 -29.29 2.88 9.70
CA ASP A 175 -29.30 3.92 10.71
C ASP A 175 -28.83 5.28 10.16
N GLN A 176 -27.71 5.30 9.43
CA GLN A 176 -27.13 6.54 8.90
C GLN A 176 -27.80 7.06 7.62
N TYR A 177 -28.45 6.17 6.86
CA TYR A 177 -29.11 6.53 5.61
C TYR A 177 -30.56 6.03 5.58
N PRO A 178 -31.48 6.62 6.38
CA PRO A 178 -32.88 6.18 6.47
C PRO A 178 -33.64 6.20 5.13
N TYR A 179 -33.20 7.03 4.18
CA TYR A 179 -33.77 7.12 2.82
C TYR A 179 -33.59 5.84 2.00
N LEU A 180 -32.73 4.90 2.43
CA LEU A 180 -32.60 3.59 1.80
C LEU A 180 -33.81 2.68 2.10
N HIS A 181 -34.66 3.03 3.08
CA HIS A 181 -35.83 2.23 3.47
C HIS A 181 -35.50 0.74 3.74
N GLY A 182 -34.32 0.48 4.32
CA GLY A 182 -33.82 -0.88 4.57
C GLY A 182 -33.18 -1.57 3.37
N ASN A 183 -33.27 -1.01 2.16
CA ASN A 183 -32.65 -1.56 0.96
C ASN A 183 -31.19 -1.09 0.81
N THR A 184 -30.31 -1.76 1.54
CA THR A 184 -28.86 -1.53 1.51
C THR A 184 -28.17 -2.04 0.25
N ASP A 185 -28.86 -2.82 -0.59
CA ASP A 185 -28.29 -3.46 -1.77
C ASP A 185 -27.81 -2.43 -2.80
N TRP A 186 -28.43 -1.24 -2.83
CA TRP A 186 -27.97 -0.09 -3.61
C TRP A 186 -26.57 0.42 -3.25
N VAL A 187 -26.05 0.03 -2.08
CA VAL A 187 -24.72 0.41 -1.58
C VAL A 187 -23.78 -0.78 -1.55
N LEU A 188 -24.30 -1.97 -1.26
CA LEU A 188 -23.53 -3.21 -1.11
C LEU A 188 -23.42 -4.02 -2.40
N HIS A 189 -24.25 -3.75 -3.40
CA HIS A 189 -24.22 -4.37 -4.71
C HIS A 189 -24.05 -5.90 -4.67
N PRO A 190 -24.95 -6.66 -4.00
CA PRO A 190 -24.86 -8.11 -3.88
C PRO A 190 -24.90 -8.85 -5.23
N GLU A 191 -25.40 -8.20 -6.28
CA GLU A 191 -25.42 -8.68 -7.66
C GLU A 191 -24.05 -8.70 -8.35
N CYS A 192 -23.03 -8.07 -7.77
CA CYS A 192 -21.66 -8.09 -8.27
C CYS A 192 -21.03 -9.47 -8.07
N ASP A 193 -20.08 -9.81 -8.93
CA ASP A 193 -19.40 -11.11 -8.94
C ASP A 193 -18.32 -11.21 -7.83
N TYR A 194 -18.72 -11.03 -6.56
CA TYR A 194 -17.81 -11.18 -5.42
C TYR A 194 -17.20 -12.57 -5.36
N PHE A 195 -16.00 -12.64 -4.77
CA PHE A 195 -15.18 -13.86 -4.63
C PHE A 195 -14.64 -14.45 -5.93
N SER A 196 -15.03 -13.93 -7.09
CA SER A 196 -14.48 -14.35 -8.37
C SER A 196 -13.09 -13.76 -8.60
N SER A 197 -12.21 -14.51 -9.27
CA SER A 197 -10.97 -13.97 -9.83
C SER A 197 -11.26 -13.06 -11.01
N GLY A 198 -10.41 -12.07 -11.24
CA GLY A 198 -10.56 -11.17 -12.38
C GLY A 198 -9.48 -10.11 -12.40
N LEU A 199 -9.80 -8.94 -12.92
CA LEU A 199 -8.91 -7.77 -12.89
C LEU A 199 -9.54 -6.69 -12.02
N THR A 200 -8.73 -5.88 -11.36
CA THR A 200 -9.18 -4.65 -10.67
C THR A 200 -8.35 -3.46 -11.13
N TYR A 201 -8.94 -2.27 -11.11
CA TYR A 201 -8.28 -1.04 -11.55
C TYR A 201 -8.69 0.15 -10.68
N SER A 202 -7.88 1.21 -10.68
CA SER A 202 -8.22 2.46 -9.99
C SER A 202 -9.26 3.23 -10.80
N ARG A 203 -10.46 3.46 -10.24
CA ARG A 203 -11.50 4.27 -10.91
C ARG A 203 -11.03 5.69 -11.22
N ARG A 204 -10.19 6.26 -10.35
CA ARG A 204 -9.63 7.61 -10.51
C ARG A 204 -8.13 7.58 -10.36
N THR A 205 -7.41 8.04 -11.37
CA THR A 205 -5.96 8.16 -11.34
C THR A 205 -5.50 9.18 -12.37
N GLN A 206 -4.48 9.97 -12.01
CA GLN A 206 -3.87 10.96 -12.90
C GLN A 206 -2.69 10.39 -13.70
N LYS A 207 -2.15 9.23 -13.29
CA LYS A 207 -1.04 8.53 -13.98
C LYS A 207 -1.53 7.63 -15.12
N GLY A 208 -2.84 7.59 -15.33
CA GLY A 208 -3.46 6.81 -16.37
C GLY A 208 -4.05 5.48 -15.93
N PHE A 209 -4.79 4.89 -16.85
CA PHE A 209 -5.45 3.63 -16.65
C PHE A 209 -4.45 2.48 -16.55
N ASN A 210 -4.65 1.64 -15.55
CA ASN A 210 -3.91 0.40 -15.34
C ASN A 210 -4.82 -0.58 -14.63
N ALA A 211 -4.68 -1.85 -14.97
CA ALA A 211 -5.32 -2.96 -14.29
C ALA A 211 -4.28 -3.89 -13.69
N ARG A 212 -4.73 -4.65 -12.70
CA ARG A 212 -3.94 -5.64 -11.99
C ARG A 212 -4.79 -6.84 -11.65
N VAL A 213 -4.13 -7.92 -11.30
CA VAL A 213 -4.76 -9.14 -10.82
C VAL A 213 -5.71 -8.85 -9.65
N LEU A 214 -6.93 -9.41 -9.73
CA LEU A 214 -7.85 -9.59 -8.61
C LEU A 214 -7.85 -11.08 -8.23
N PRO A 215 -7.23 -11.46 -7.09
CA PRO A 215 -7.29 -12.81 -6.56
C PRO A 215 -8.73 -13.25 -6.27
N ARG A 216 -9.03 -14.54 -6.42
CA ARG A 216 -10.33 -15.08 -5.96
C ARG A 216 -10.48 -14.94 -4.44
N GLY A 217 -11.71 -14.92 -3.94
CA GLY A 217 -12.00 -14.76 -2.51
C GLY A 217 -12.12 -13.30 -2.03
N CYS A 218 -12.07 -12.32 -2.94
CA CYS A 218 -12.19 -10.91 -2.60
C CYS A 218 -13.63 -10.37 -2.73
N ARG A 219 -14.04 -9.51 -1.79
CA ARG A 219 -14.99 -8.42 -2.08
C ARG A 219 -14.23 -7.20 -2.61
N PHE A 220 -14.92 -6.25 -3.23
CA PHE A 220 -14.26 -5.09 -3.83
C PHE A 220 -15.06 -3.79 -3.71
N ASP A 221 -14.32 -2.68 -3.62
CA ASP A 221 -14.81 -1.32 -3.41
C ASP A 221 -15.20 -0.63 -4.71
N LYS A 222 -16.16 0.29 -4.64
CA LYS A 222 -16.54 1.17 -5.76
C LYS A 222 -15.41 2.00 -6.40
N ASN A 223 -14.31 2.26 -5.68
CA ASN A 223 -13.16 2.96 -6.21
C ASN A 223 -12.12 1.99 -6.82
N GLY A 224 -12.29 0.69 -6.60
CA GLY A 224 -11.57 -0.39 -7.28
C GLY A 224 -12.51 -1.31 -8.06
N PRO A 225 -13.19 -0.80 -9.11
CA PRO A 225 -14.08 -1.63 -9.91
C PRO A 225 -13.30 -2.79 -10.53
N THR A 226 -14.03 -3.82 -10.94
CA THR A 226 -13.43 -5.08 -11.37
C THR A 226 -13.93 -5.53 -12.72
N ILE A 227 -13.13 -6.31 -13.42
CA ILE A 227 -13.50 -7.01 -14.64
C ILE A 227 -13.43 -8.50 -14.31
N THR A 228 -14.57 -9.12 -14.11
CA THR A 228 -14.68 -10.57 -13.93
C THR A 228 -15.03 -11.19 -15.27
N CYS A 229 -14.57 -12.42 -15.50
CA CYS A 229 -14.94 -13.15 -16.71
C CYS A 229 -15.18 -14.60 -16.35
N SER A 230 -15.98 -15.32 -17.15
CA SER A 230 -16.04 -16.79 -17.07
C SER A 230 -14.71 -17.45 -17.45
N LEU A 231 -13.78 -16.67 -17.99
CA LEU A 231 -12.45 -17.05 -18.42
C LEU A 231 -11.55 -17.38 -17.22
N THR A 232 -10.78 -18.46 -17.32
CA THR A 232 -9.81 -18.88 -16.29
C THR A 232 -8.38 -18.91 -16.81
N GLY A 233 -7.42 -18.77 -15.89
CA GLY A 233 -5.98 -18.96 -16.15
C GLY A 233 -5.43 -18.07 -17.27
N ALA A 234 -4.95 -18.71 -18.35
CA ALA A 234 -4.25 -18.03 -19.45
C ALA A 234 -5.05 -16.88 -20.08
N ASN A 235 -6.38 -16.99 -20.14
CA ASN A 235 -7.22 -15.97 -20.76
C ASN A 235 -7.28 -14.69 -19.92
N LEU A 236 -7.22 -14.77 -18.57
CA LEU A 236 -7.16 -13.60 -17.70
C LEU A 236 -5.83 -12.86 -17.85
N PHE A 237 -4.71 -13.59 -17.99
CA PHE A 237 -3.42 -12.97 -18.32
C PHE A 237 -3.45 -12.31 -19.70
N THR A 238 -4.09 -12.91 -20.71
CA THR A 238 -4.24 -12.29 -22.03
C THR A 238 -5.04 -10.99 -21.96
N LEU A 239 -6.16 -10.98 -21.22
CA LEU A 239 -6.96 -9.78 -21.03
C LEU A 239 -6.20 -8.69 -20.26
N LEU A 240 -5.48 -9.06 -19.20
CA LEU A 240 -4.63 -8.15 -18.43
C LEU A 240 -3.55 -7.50 -19.32
N GLY A 241 -2.94 -8.28 -20.22
CA GLY A 241 -1.96 -7.79 -21.19
C GLY A 241 -2.55 -6.81 -22.19
N LEU A 242 -3.75 -7.08 -22.71
CA LEU A 242 -4.48 -6.15 -23.57
C LEU A 242 -4.75 -4.82 -22.83
N ILE A 243 -5.34 -4.90 -21.64
CA ILE A 243 -5.85 -3.76 -20.89
C ILE A 243 -4.72 -2.83 -20.41
N ASN A 244 -3.54 -3.38 -20.13
CA ASN A 244 -2.33 -2.60 -19.79
C ASN A 244 -1.48 -2.19 -21.01
N SER A 245 -1.88 -2.54 -22.23
CA SER A 245 -1.17 -2.09 -23.43
C SER A 245 -1.39 -0.60 -23.69
N LYS A 246 -0.39 0.05 -24.30
CA LYS A 246 -0.51 1.44 -24.75
C LYS A 246 -1.66 1.62 -25.73
N ALA A 247 -1.88 0.67 -26.64
CA ALA A 247 -2.97 0.72 -27.60
C ALA A 247 -4.34 0.81 -26.92
N PHE A 248 -4.65 -0.11 -25.99
CA PHE A 248 -5.93 -0.10 -25.27
C PHE A 248 -6.10 1.18 -24.45
N ARG A 249 -5.05 1.56 -23.73
CA ARG A 249 -5.03 2.76 -22.90
C ARG A 249 -5.26 4.03 -23.73
N SER A 250 -4.57 4.18 -24.86
CA SER A 250 -4.75 5.29 -25.79
C SER A 250 -6.19 5.39 -26.28
N LEU A 251 -6.79 4.27 -26.68
CA LEU A 251 -8.18 4.24 -27.12
C LEU A 251 -9.15 4.65 -26.00
N LEU A 252 -8.90 4.18 -24.78
CA LEU A 252 -9.71 4.53 -23.62
C LEU A 252 -9.62 6.03 -23.32
N GLU A 253 -8.42 6.60 -23.33
CA GLU A 253 -8.20 8.02 -23.06
C GLU A 253 -8.87 8.96 -24.08
N LEU A 254 -9.19 8.49 -25.29
CA LEU A 254 -10.01 9.27 -26.25
C LEU A 254 -11.45 9.49 -25.75
N THR A 255 -11.95 8.62 -24.88
CA THR A 255 -13.34 8.62 -24.38
C THR A 255 -13.46 9.18 -22.95
N VAL A 256 -12.35 9.23 -22.21
CA VAL A 256 -12.35 9.54 -20.78
C VAL A 256 -12.39 11.05 -20.53
N ALA A 257 -13.26 11.45 -19.61
CA ALA A 257 -13.19 12.77 -18.99
C ALA A 257 -12.14 12.75 -17.86
N PHE A 258 -10.96 13.33 -18.11
CA PHE A 258 -9.94 13.70 -17.12
C PHE A 258 -9.68 12.65 -16.00
N GLY A 259 -9.13 11.47 -16.36
CA GLY A 259 -8.65 10.46 -15.40
C GLY A 259 -9.73 9.73 -14.60
N SER A 260 -11.00 9.82 -15.01
CA SER A 260 -12.13 9.08 -14.40
C SER A 260 -12.56 7.90 -15.28
N TYR A 261 -12.13 6.70 -14.90
CA TYR A 261 -12.37 5.44 -15.62
C TYR A 261 -13.66 4.78 -15.10
N GLU A 262 -14.79 5.23 -15.64
CA GLU A 262 -16.10 4.71 -15.28
C GLU A 262 -16.41 3.39 -15.99
N ILE A 263 -17.27 2.57 -15.37
CA ILE A 263 -17.65 1.22 -15.83
C ILE A 263 -18.17 1.25 -17.27
N GLY A 264 -19.12 2.14 -17.55
CA GLY A 264 -19.74 2.25 -18.87
C GLY A 264 -18.76 2.63 -19.99
N LEU A 265 -17.61 3.24 -19.67
CA LEU A 265 -16.57 3.53 -20.65
C LEU A 265 -15.82 2.24 -21.02
N LEU A 266 -15.39 1.47 -20.01
CA LEU A 266 -14.69 0.20 -20.20
C LEU A 266 -15.57 -0.83 -20.93
N GLU A 267 -16.84 -0.90 -20.57
CA GLU A 267 -17.85 -1.75 -21.21
C GLU A 267 -17.96 -1.53 -22.73
N GLN A 268 -17.66 -0.32 -23.18
CA GLN A 268 -17.73 0.10 -24.58
C GLN A 268 -16.36 0.06 -25.27
N MET A 269 -15.33 -0.52 -24.65
CA MET A 269 -14.01 -0.60 -25.27
C MET A 269 -13.94 -1.73 -26.31
N PRO A 270 -13.36 -1.48 -27.50
CA PRO A 270 -13.21 -2.50 -28.53
C PRO A 270 -12.12 -3.52 -28.15
N ILE A 271 -12.43 -4.80 -28.32
CA ILE A 271 -11.52 -5.93 -28.09
C ILE A 271 -11.18 -6.57 -29.44
N PRO A 272 -9.90 -6.73 -29.80
CA PRO A 272 -9.54 -7.38 -31.05
C PRO A 272 -10.08 -8.80 -31.11
N THR A 273 -10.86 -9.16 -32.13
CA THR A 273 -11.37 -10.55 -32.29
C THR A 273 -10.23 -11.57 -32.34
N ALA A 274 -9.08 -11.18 -32.91
CA ALA A 274 -7.89 -12.00 -33.02
C ALA A 274 -7.10 -12.16 -31.70
N LEU A 275 -7.49 -11.47 -30.61
CA LEU A 275 -6.83 -11.53 -29.31
C LEU A 275 -6.67 -12.98 -28.82
N TRP A 276 -7.71 -13.77 -28.98
CA TRP A 276 -7.76 -15.14 -28.49
C TRP A 276 -6.97 -16.13 -29.36
N VAL A 277 -6.71 -15.79 -30.64
CA VAL A 277 -5.92 -16.60 -31.58
C VAL A 277 -4.42 -16.48 -31.27
N GLY A 278 -3.94 -15.28 -30.92
CA GLY A 278 -2.54 -15.00 -30.56
C GLY A 278 -2.22 -15.12 -29.06
N LYS A 279 -3.14 -15.65 -28.25
CA LYS A 279 -3.13 -15.50 -26.79
C LYS A 279 -1.90 -16.03 -26.07
N GLY A 280 -1.23 -17.05 -26.63
CA GLY A 280 -0.08 -17.70 -25.99
C GLY A 280 1.09 -16.75 -25.72
N LYS A 281 1.46 -15.90 -26.70
CA LYS A 281 2.55 -14.94 -26.54
C LYS A 281 2.20 -13.82 -25.56
N ILE A 282 0.99 -13.27 -25.68
CA ILE A 282 0.48 -12.22 -24.78
C ILE A 282 0.42 -12.75 -23.35
N CYS A 283 -0.22 -13.90 -23.15
CA CYS A 283 -0.29 -14.56 -21.84
C CYS A 283 1.09 -14.78 -21.23
N TYR A 284 2.05 -15.30 -22.01
CA TYR A 284 3.40 -15.54 -21.52
C TYR A 284 4.07 -14.25 -21.05
N LYS A 285 4.05 -13.19 -21.87
CA LYS A 285 4.68 -11.91 -21.54
C LYS A 285 4.01 -11.23 -20.34
N THR A 286 2.69 -11.25 -20.28
CA THR A 286 1.94 -10.71 -19.13
C THR A 286 2.20 -11.50 -17.85
N ARG A 287 2.28 -12.82 -17.93
CA ARG A 287 2.65 -13.66 -16.78
C ARG A 287 4.06 -13.35 -16.29
N GLU A 288 5.01 -13.15 -17.21
CA GLU A 288 6.36 -12.71 -16.84
C GLU A 288 6.34 -11.36 -16.11
N CYS A 289 5.52 -10.40 -16.56
CA CYS A 289 5.36 -9.12 -15.86
C CYS A 289 4.84 -9.31 -14.43
N VAL A 290 3.77 -10.10 -14.25
CA VAL A 290 3.20 -10.39 -12.94
C VAL A 290 4.21 -11.12 -12.05
N ARG A 291 4.92 -12.12 -12.58
CA ARG A 291 5.92 -12.91 -11.85
C ARG A 291 7.08 -12.06 -11.35
N ILE A 292 7.55 -11.10 -12.15
CA ILE A 292 8.62 -10.18 -11.75
C ILE A 292 8.17 -9.34 -10.55
N LEU A 293 6.99 -8.72 -10.63
CA LEU A 293 6.46 -7.89 -9.55
C LEU A 293 6.18 -8.72 -8.29
N GLN A 294 5.59 -9.90 -8.42
CA GLN A 294 5.33 -10.82 -7.32
C GLN A 294 6.65 -11.28 -6.66
N LYS A 295 7.71 -11.55 -7.44
CA LYS A 295 9.05 -11.89 -6.92
C LYS A 295 9.61 -10.74 -6.07
N LEU A 296 9.51 -9.49 -6.53
CA LEU A 296 9.97 -8.33 -5.74
C LEU A 296 9.18 -8.20 -4.42
N ASP A 297 7.87 -8.43 -4.48
CA ASP A 297 6.97 -8.34 -3.33
C ASP A 297 7.21 -9.45 -2.28
N THR A 298 7.89 -10.55 -2.64
CA THR A 298 8.30 -11.56 -1.65
C THR A 298 9.27 -11.01 -0.60
N ALA A 299 9.90 -9.85 -0.84
CA ALA A 299 10.79 -9.16 0.11
C ALA A 299 10.04 -8.15 1.00
N ASN A 300 8.76 -7.90 0.73
CA ASN A 300 7.95 -6.95 1.44
C ASN A 300 7.22 -7.61 2.62
N GLU A 301 7.61 -7.31 3.85
CA GLU A 301 7.10 -7.93 5.08
C GLU A 301 5.57 -7.84 5.25
N VAL A 302 4.92 -6.84 4.63
CA VAL A 302 3.46 -6.64 4.70
C VAL A 302 2.69 -7.23 3.51
N SER A 303 3.35 -7.99 2.64
CA SER A 303 2.72 -8.72 1.53
C SER A 303 2.35 -10.15 1.93
N HIS A 304 1.27 -10.68 1.36
CA HIS A 304 0.95 -12.11 1.48
C HIS A 304 1.99 -13.00 0.77
N ALA A 305 2.79 -12.45 -0.14
CA ALA A 305 3.87 -13.17 -0.81
C ALA A 305 5.18 -13.22 0.00
N PHE A 306 5.24 -12.59 1.18
CA PHE A 306 6.47 -12.45 1.94
C PHE A 306 7.13 -13.80 2.26
N GLN A 307 8.43 -13.88 2.00
CA GLN A 307 9.27 -15.04 2.30
C GLN A 307 10.39 -14.67 3.29
N MET A 308 11.15 -13.62 2.98
CA MET A 308 12.23 -13.07 3.82
C MET A 308 12.70 -11.73 3.24
N PRO A 309 13.48 -10.91 3.98
CA PRO A 309 14.03 -9.65 3.47
C PRO A 309 14.94 -9.84 2.25
N ALA A 310 15.02 -8.82 1.40
CA ALA A 310 15.81 -8.84 0.16
C ALA A 310 17.26 -9.29 0.37
N LEU A 311 17.93 -8.75 1.40
CA LEU A 311 19.34 -9.05 1.68
C LEU A 311 19.57 -10.48 2.22
N CYS A 312 18.52 -11.18 2.66
CA CYS A 312 18.61 -12.59 3.03
C CYS A 312 18.49 -13.53 1.82
N LYS A 313 18.08 -13.03 0.65
CA LYS A 313 17.87 -13.83 -0.57
C LYS A 313 19.07 -13.87 -1.50
N VAL A 314 19.97 -12.92 -1.34
CA VAL A 314 21.15 -12.74 -2.20
C VAL A 314 22.40 -13.15 -1.43
N ASP A 315 23.45 -13.53 -2.16
CA ASP A 315 24.74 -13.86 -1.57
C ASP A 315 25.58 -12.60 -1.35
N GLY A 316 26.52 -12.69 -0.41
CA GLY A 316 27.46 -11.62 -0.09
C GLY A 316 27.99 -11.72 1.34
N SER A 317 29.23 -11.27 1.53
CA SER A 317 29.91 -11.31 2.83
C SER A 317 29.57 -10.10 3.71
N GLN A 318 29.27 -8.97 3.08
CA GLN A 318 28.92 -7.69 3.69
C GLN A 318 27.53 -7.24 3.20
N ILE A 319 26.90 -6.31 3.90
CA ILE A 319 25.62 -5.72 3.51
C ILE A 319 25.75 -4.98 2.19
N ARG A 320 26.83 -4.21 1.95
CA ARG A 320 27.07 -3.52 0.67
C ARG A 320 27.18 -4.48 -0.51
N ASP A 321 27.84 -5.62 -0.34
CA ASP A 321 27.91 -6.66 -1.38
C ASP A 321 26.48 -7.10 -1.75
N ARG A 322 25.67 -7.42 -0.72
CA ARG A 322 24.28 -7.88 -0.88
C ARG A 322 23.39 -6.80 -1.49
N LEU A 323 23.56 -5.54 -1.07
CA LEU A 323 22.85 -4.40 -1.65
C LEU A 323 23.17 -4.27 -3.14
N GLN A 324 24.43 -4.38 -3.54
CA GLN A 324 24.82 -4.31 -4.94
C GLN A 324 24.23 -5.46 -5.77
N VAL A 325 24.22 -6.68 -5.24
CA VAL A 325 23.57 -7.83 -5.91
C VAL A 325 22.07 -7.60 -6.05
N TRP A 326 21.40 -7.16 -4.99
CA TRP A 326 19.98 -6.85 -5.02
C TRP A 326 19.64 -5.70 -5.97
N GLU A 327 20.43 -4.63 -6.00
CA GLU A 327 20.32 -3.54 -6.95
C GLU A 327 20.40 -4.02 -8.39
N THR A 328 21.36 -4.90 -8.66
CA THR A 328 21.52 -5.52 -9.99
C THR A 328 20.27 -6.33 -10.36
N GLU A 329 19.76 -7.18 -9.45
CA GLU A 329 18.52 -7.94 -9.69
C GLU A 329 17.31 -7.04 -9.96
N VAL A 330 17.16 -5.95 -9.22
CA VAL A 330 16.06 -4.99 -9.41
C VAL A 330 16.19 -4.28 -10.75
N VAL A 331 17.38 -3.84 -11.14
CA VAL A 331 17.63 -3.20 -12.44
C VAL A 331 17.37 -4.17 -13.60
N GLU A 332 17.80 -5.43 -13.48
CA GLU A 332 17.52 -6.45 -14.49
C GLU A 332 16.04 -6.80 -14.60
N ALA A 333 15.34 -6.89 -13.45
CA ALA A 333 13.90 -7.07 -13.39
C ALA A 333 13.18 -5.89 -14.07
N GLN A 334 13.64 -4.67 -13.84
CA GLN A 334 13.12 -3.46 -14.49
C GLN A 334 13.33 -3.50 -16.00
N ALA A 335 14.54 -3.80 -16.46
CA ALA A 335 14.84 -3.93 -17.88
C ALA A 335 13.98 -5.00 -18.56
N ARG A 336 13.77 -6.15 -17.90
CA ARG A 336 12.93 -7.23 -18.43
C ARG A 336 11.44 -6.84 -18.50
N MET A 337 10.94 -6.11 -17.50
CA MET A 337 9.58 -5.54 -17.54
C MET A 337 9.40 -4.58 -18.70
N VAL A 338 10.37 -3.68 -18.94
CA VAL A 338 10.38 -2.75 -20.07
C VAL A 338 10.26 -3.51 -21.39
N GLN A 339 11.11 -4.54 -21.55
CA GLN A 339 11.12 -5.36 -22.74
C GLN A 339 9.78 -6.08 -22.94
N CYS A 340 9.24 -6.70 -21.88
CA CYS A 340 7.96 -7.40 -21.96
C CYS A 340 6.82 -6.45 -22.34
N GLN A 341 6.79 -5.24 -21.78
CA GLN A 341 5.79 -4.22 -22.15
C GLN A 341 5.92 -3.81 -23.62
N ALA A 342 7.14 -3.53 -24.11
CA ALA A 342 7.34 -3.12 -25.50
C ALA A 342 6.89 -4.20 -26.49
N GLU A 343 7.24 -5.46 -26.23
CA GLU A 343 6.79 -6.59 -27.06
C GLU A 343 5.28 -6.81 -26.99
N LEU A 344 4.66 -6.63 -25.81
CA LEU A 344 3.20 -6.65 -25.66
C LEU A 344 2.55 -5.55 -26.49
N ASP A 345 3.04 -4.32 -26.38
CA ASP A 345 2.52 -3.17 -27.12
C ASP A 345 2.58 -3.42 -28.63
N ASP A 346 3.70 -3.93 -29.15
CA ASP A 346 3.88 -4.25 -30.57
C ASP A 346 2.86 -5.30 -31.07
N ILE A 347 2.65 -6.36 -30.28
CA ILE A 347 1.65 -7.39 -30.58
C ILE A 347 0.25 -6.77 -30.59
N ILE A 348 -0.11 -6.00 -29.57
CA ILE A 348 -1.48 -5.45 -29.45
C ILE A 348 -1.76 -4.39 -30.52
N TYR A 349 -0.81 -3.49 -30.84
CA TYR A 349 -0.97 -2.55 -31.96
C TYR A 349 -1.24 -3.28 -33.29
N SER A 350 -0.53 -4.38 -33.51
CA SER A 350 -0.74 -5.24 -34.69
C SER A 350 -2.12 -5.89 -34.69
N LEU A 351 -2.63 -6.35 -33.54
CA LEU A 351 -3.97 -6.94 -33.42
C LEU A 351 -5.10 -5.94 -33.69
N TYR A 352 -4.92 -4.67 -33.30
CA TYR A 352 -5.85 -3.61 -33.66
C TYR A 352 -5.70 -3.12 -35.11
N ALA A 353 -4.67 -3.57 -35.83
CA ALA A 353 -4.30 -3.06 -37.16
C ALA A 353 -4.12 -1.52 -37.17
N ILE A 354 -3.52 -0.97 -36.11
CA ILE A 354 -3.19 0.45 -36.00
C ILE A 354 -1.91 0.71 -36.81
N SER A 355 -1.91 1.73 -37.66
CA SER A 355 -0.74 2.08 -38.48
C SER A 355 0.37 2.71 -37.63
N ILE A 356 1.58 2.79 -38.17
CA ILE A 356 2.73 3.40 -37.48
C ILE A 356 2.46 4.88 -37.21
N GLU A 357 1.82 5.58 -38.16
CA GLU A 357 1.47 7.00 -38.04
C GLU A 357 0.44 7.21 -36.92
N ASP A 358 -0.59 6.36 -36.85
CA ASP A 358 -1.60 6.42 -35.80
C ASP A 358 -1.00 6.09 -34.42
N ARG A 359 -0.10 5.10 -34.35
CA ARG A 359 0.64 4.78 -33.13
C ARG A 359 1.43 5.99 -32.62
N GLN A 360 2.18 6.66 -33.50
CA GLN A 360 2.93 7.86 -33.14
C GLN A 360 2.02 8.99 -32.65
N ALA A 361 0.87 9.22 -33.29
CA ALA A 361 -0.10 10.22 -32.87
C ALA A 361 -0.69 9.91 -31.48
N LEU A 362 -0.95 8.64 -31.19
CA LEU A 362 -1.43 8.18 -29.88
C LEU A 362 -0.38 8.34 -28.78
N GLU A 363 0.85 7.86 -29.02
CA GLU A 363 1.93 7.92 -28.04
C GLU A 363 2.30 9.38 -27.71
N GLN A 364 2.26 10.29 -28.68
CA GLN A 364 2.43 11.73 -28.44
C GLN A 364 1.30 12.32 -27.58
N SER A 365 0.08 11.78 -27.68
CA SER A 365 -1.08 12.28 -26.94
C SER A 365 -1.12 11.82 -25.48
N LEU A 366 -0.54 10.66 -25.17
CA LEU A 366 -0.46 10.07 -23.82
C LEU A 366 0.49 10.84 -22.88
N GLY A 367 1.38 11.67 -23.43
CA GLY A 367 2.54 12.19 -22.69
C GLY A 367 3.56 11.08 -22.39
N ASN A 368 4.81 11.46 -22.09
CA ASN A 368 5.84 10.49 -21.67
C ASN A 368 5.51 9.94 -20.28
N ILE A 369 4.59 9.00 -20.20
CA ILE A 369 4.52 8.08 -19.06
C ILE A 369 5.59 7.03 -19.33
N GLY A 370 6.76 7.32 -18.75
CA GLY A 370 7.95 6.50 -18.84
C GLY A 370 7.70 5.14 -18.23
N VAL A 371 8.43 4.16 -18.75
CA VAL A 371 8.43 2.80 -18.21
C VAL A 371 8.94 2.76 -16.76
N GLU A 372 9.65 3.81 -16.31
CA GLU A 372 10.00 3.99 -14.89
C GLU A 372 8.76 3.95 -13.96
N GLU A 373 7.55 4.29 -14.45
CA GLU A 373 6.33 4.23 -13.65
C GLU A 373 5.71 2.83 -13.49
N LEU A 374 6.06 1.86 -14.35
CA LEU A 374 5.52 0.48 -14.29
C LEU A 374 5.96 -0.29 -13.03
N ILE A 375 7.03 0.17 -12.37
CA ILE A 375 7.64 -0.46 -11.19
C ILE A 375 7.61 0.48 -9.98
N ALA A 376 7.23 1.74 -10.20
CA ALA A 376 6.97 2.70 -9.15
C ALA A 376 5.61 2.43 -8.49
N SER A 377 5.55 1.48 -7.54
CA SER A 377 4.47 1.47 -6.57
C SER A 377 4.66 2.66 -5.63
N GLU A 378 4.01 3.78 -5.91
CA GLU A 378 3.92 4.86 -4.92
C GLU A 378 3.02 4.39 -3.78
N GLU A 379 3.59 4.33 -2.59
CA GLU A 379 2.82 4.33 -1.36
C GLU A 379 2.33 5.77 -1.16
N ALA A 380 1.02 5.99 -1.34
CA ALA A 380 0.40 7.25 -1.01
C ALA A 380 0.46 7.48 0.51
N ASN A 381 1.53 8.13 0.96
CA ASN A 381 1.62 8.72 2.29
C ASN A 381 1.12 10.16 2.21
N ASP A 382 -0.10 10.39 2.68
CA ASP A 382 -0.78 11.70 2.73
C ASP A 382 -0.44 12.46 4.04
N ASP A 383 0.68 12.12 4.69
CA ASP A 383 1.18 12.85 5.86
C ASP A 383 2.47 13.59 5.49
N SER A 384 2.50 14.86 5.90
CA SER A 384 3.50 15.88 5.65
C SER A 384 4.88 15.57 6.22
N ASP A 385 5.61 14.63 5.61
CA ASP A 385 7.06 14.64 5.62
C ASP A 385 7.55 14.38 4.20
N ASN A 386 8.09 15.44 3.60
CA ASN A 386 8.41 15.55 2.19
C ASN A 386 9.65 14.68 1.88
N THR A 387 9.46 13.37 1.74
CA THR A 387 10.37 12.53 0.96
C THR A 387 9.64 12.12 -0.30
N ASN A 388 9.72 12.98 -1.32
CA ASN A 388 9.53 12.56 -2.71
C ASN A 388 10.51 11.40 -2.96
N GLN A 389 10.04 10.16 -2.77
CA GLN A 389 10.79 8.96 -3.09
C GLN A 389 10.80 8.83 -4.61
N THR A 390 11.79 9.45 -5.25
CA THR A 390 12.13 9.18 -6.65
C THR A 390 12.77 7.78 -6.70
N ARG A 391 11.95 6.72 -6.77
CA ARG A 391 12.41 5.30 -6.77
C ARG A 391 13.02 4.89 -8.11
N GLY A 392 14.17 5.48 -8.43
CA GLY A 392 15.22 4.87 -9.26
C GLY A 392 16.37 4.32 -8.42
N THR A 393 16.46 4.70 -7.15
CA THR A 393 17.49 4.27 -6.20
C THR A 393 16.86 3.49 -5.05
N ILE A 394 17.41 2.33 -4.73
CA ILE A 394 17.00 1.53 -3.57
C ILE A 394 17.38 2.31 -2.30
N ASP A 395 16.42 2.52 -1.41
CA ASP A 395 16.70 3.11 -0.10
C ASP A 395 17.42 2.07 0.77
N HIS A 396 18.75 2.16 0.81
CA HIS A 396 19.62 1.26 1.59
C HIS A 396 19.21 1.21 3.06
N ARG A 397 18.77 2.34 3.61
CA ARG A 397 18.35 2.42 5.01
C ARG A 397 17.10 1.58 5.24
N HIS A 398 16.11 1.70 4.36
CA HIS A 398 14.89 0.90 4.44
C HIS A 398 15.20 -0.60 4.34
N VAL A 399 15.98 -1.01 3.33
CA VAL A 399 16.35 -2.42 3.12
C VAL A 399 17.12 -3.00 4.32
N VAL A 400 18.00 -2.23 4.97
CA VAL A 400 18.67 -2.66 6.20
C VAL A 400 17.71 -2.73 7.38
N SER A 401 16.76 -1.78 7.49
CA SER A 401 15.74 -1.84 8.53
C SER A 401 14.84 -3.08 8.43
N ASP A 402 14.64 -3.61 7.22
CA ASP A 402 13.89 -4.86 6.99
C ASP A 402 14.55 -6.05 7.69
N ILE A 403 15.89 -6.13 7.66
CA ILE A 403 16.63 -7.20 8.37
C ILE A 403 16.36 -7.11 9.87
N VAL A 404 16.42 -5.91 10.44
CA VAL A 404 16.21 -5.72 11.89
C VAL A 404 14.77 -6.05 12.27
N SER A 405 13.78 -5.60 11.48
CA SER A 405 12.36 -5.94 11.66
C SER A 405 12.12 -7.45 11.58
N TYR A 406 12.76 -8.10 10.62
CA TYR A 406 12.71 -9.55 10.46
C TYR A 406 13.32 -10.27 11.64
N GLY A 407 14.47 -9.81 12.15
CA GLY A 407 15.11 -10.35 13.36
C GLY A 407 14.21 -10.26 14.60
N VAL A 408 13.54 -9.12 14.80
CA VAL A 408 12.53 -8.98 15.87
C VAL A 408 11.38 -9.96 15.66
N GLY A 409 10.86 -10.08 14.43
CA GLY A 409 9.80 -11.01 14.07
C GLY A 409 10.17 -12.47 14.29
N ILE A 410 11.40 -12.89 13.99
CA ILE A 410 11.86 -14.25 14.28
C ILE A 410 11.95 -14.46 15.80
N ALA A 411 12.49 -13.50 16.56
CA ALA A 411 12.69 -13.63 18.00
C ALA A 411 11.39 -13.90 18.79
N ILE A 412 10.25 -13.41 18.28
CA ILE A 412 8.89 -13.59 18.82
C ILE A 412 8.06 -14.66 18.07
N GLY A 413 8.69 -15.44 17.17
CA GLY A 413 8.06 -16.58 16.51
C GLY A 413 7.10 -16.23 15.38
N ARG A 414 7.22 -15.04 14.78
CA ARG A 414 6.42 -14.64 13.62
C ARG A 414 6.98 -15.21 12.32
N TRP A 415 8.30 -15.15 12.14
CA TRP A 415 8.96 -15.59 10.90
C TRP A 415 9.78 -16.86 11.11
N ASP A 416 9.83 -17.70 10.08
CA ASP A 416 10.59 -18.95 10.12
C ASP A 416 12.05 -18.71 9.71
N ILE A 417 12.97 -18.82 10.67
CA ILE A 417 14.40 -18.60 10.43
C ILE A 417 14.98 -19.63 9.46
N ARG A 418 14.37 -20.81 9.36
CA ARG A 418 14.96 -21.95 8.64
C ARG A 418 15.07 -21.70 7.13
N PHE A 419 14.23 -20.81 6.57
CA PHE A 419 14.34 -20.36 5.18
C PHE A 419 15.60 -19.52 4.97
N ALA A 420 15.88 -18.55 5.85
CA ALA A 420 17.08 -17.70 5.77
C ALA A 420 18.39 -18.49 5.99
N MET A 421 18.31 -19.67 6.62
CA MET A 421 19.45 -20.58 6.76
C MET A 421 19.74 -21.41 5.50
N GLY A 422 18.90 -21.34 4.47
CA GLY A 422 18.98 -22.20 3.29
C GLY A 422 18.70 -23.68 3.56
N LYS A 423 18.12 -24.02 4.73
CA LYS A 423 17.85 -25.42 5.12
C LYS A 423 16.58 -25.98 4.49
N TYR A 424 15.65 -25.11 4.08
CA TYR A 424 14.36 -25.48 3.51
C TYR A 424 14.18 -24.81 2.17
N HIS A 425 13.49 -25.49 1.26
CA HIS A 425 13.09 -24.88 0.00
C HIS A 425 12.02 -23.82 0.26
N LEU A 426 12.15 -22.67 -0.39
CA LEU A 426 11.11 -21.64 -0.34
C LEU A 426 9.81 -22.20 -0.92
N PRO A 427 8.66 -21.98 -0.29
CA PRO A 427 7.39 -22.44 -0.85
C PRO A 427 7.14 -21.75 -2.19
N GLU A 428 6.61 -22.51 -3.16
CA GLU A 428 6.13 -21.92 -4.40
C GLU A 428 4.98 -20.96 -4.12
N LEU A 429 4.97 -19.83 -4.83
CA LEU A 429 3.89 -18.86 -4.71
C LEU A 429 2.64 -19.40 -5.42
N PRO A 430 1.44 -19.14 -4.88
CA PRO A 430 0.20 -19.52 -5.56
C PRO A 430 0.06 -18.76 -6.89
N ASP A 431 -0.79 -19.28 -7.79
CA ASP A 431 -1.16 -18.54 -8.99
C ASP A 431 -1.74 -17.18 -8.56
N PRO A 432 -1.38 -16.06 -9.19
CA PRO A 432 -1.85 -14.73 -8.79
C PRO A 432 -3.38 -14.61 -8.70
N PHE A 433 -4.14 -15.40 -9.45
CA PHE A 433 -5.61 -15.39 -9.42
C PHE A 433 -6.21 -16.36 -8.38
N ASP A 434 -5.41 -17.23 -7.77
CA ASP A 434 -5.82 -18.07 -6.63
C ASP A 434 -6.00 -17.21 -5.35
N PRO A 435 -6.64 -17.72 -4.28
CA PRO A 435 -6.83 -16.98 -3.05
C PRO A 435 -5.47 -16.69 -2.44
N LEU A 436 -5.33 -15.49 -1.88
CA LEU A 436 -4.13 -15.16 -1.14
C LEU A 436 -3.97 -16.08 0.07
N PRO A 437 -2.74 -16.49 0.40
CA PRO A 437 -2.51 -17.34 1.56
C PRO A 437 -2.82 -16.56 2.83
N VAL A 438 -3.50 -17.19 3.78
CA VAL A 438 -3.86 -16.58 5.07
C VAL A 438 -2.63 -16.22 5.90
N CYS A 439 -1.57 -17.03 5.80
CA CYS A 439 -0.25 -16.77 6.35
C CYS A 439 0.78 -16.72 5.21
N PRO A 440 1.67 -15.70 5.16
CA PRO A 440 2.69 -15.65 4.13
C PRO A 440 3.63 -16.87 4.17
N PRO A 441 4.22 -17.27 3.03
CA PRO A 441 5.14 -18.39 2.94
C PRO A 441 6.31 -18.36 3.93
N GLY A 442 6.82 -17.17 4.29
CA GLY A 442 7.92 -17.00 5.24
C GLY A 442 7.52 -17.09 6.71
N MET A 443 6.22 -17.17 7.03
CA MET A 443 5.71 -17.21 8.40
C MET A 443 6.07 -18.54 9.07
N LEU A 444 6.35 -18.50 10.38
CA LEU A 444 6.47 -19.72 11.18
C LEU A 444 5.07 -20.30 11.41
N GLN A 445 4.76 -21.39 10.70
CA GLN A 445 3.43 -21.99 10.68
C GLN A 445 3.40 -23.33 11.41
N GLY A 446 2.27 -23.62 12.06
CA GLY A 446 1.94 -24.94 12.59
C GLY A 446 1.45 -25.90 11.49
N PRO A 447 1.12 -27.15 11.84
CA PRO A 447 0.64 -28.15 10.88
C PRO A 447 -0.68 -27.80 10.19
N ASP A 448 -1.45 -26.87 10.76
CA ASP A 448 -2.73 -26.37 10.24
C ASP A 448 -2.57 -25.20 9.25
N GLY A 449 -1.34 -24.73 9.00
CA GLY A 449 -1.07 -23.58 8.13
C GLY A 449 -1.37 -22.23 8.78
N LEU A 450 -1.64 -22.20 10.10
CA LEU A 450 -1.81 -20.98 10.90
C LEU A 450 -0.51 -20.66 11.67
N PRO A 451 -0.39 -19.49 12.31
CA PRO A 451 0.81 -19.14 13.08
C PRO A 451 1.10 -20.19 14.15
N ALA A 452 2.35 -20.63 14.22
CA ALA A 452 2.75 -21.68 15.15
C ALA A 452 2.48 -21.33 16.61
N LYS A 453 2.14 -22.36 17.39
CA LYS A 453 2.02 -22.34 18.85
C LYS A 453 3.29 -22.98 19.47
N PRO A 454 3.52 -22.80 20.78
CA PRO A 454 4.68 -23.39 21.45
C PRO A 454 4.86 -24.90 21.18
N ASP A 455 3.76 -25.65 21.15
CA ASP A 455 3.78 -27.11 20.96
C ASP A 455 4.04 -27.53 19.50
N ASP A 456 3.90 -26.61 18.54
CA ASP A 456 4.16 -26.87 17.11
C ASP A 456 5.65 -26.79 16.76
N VAL A 457 6.44 -26.10 17.59
CA VAL A 457 7.86 -25.82 17.30
C VAL A 457 8.73 -26.88 17.96
N PRO A 458 9.58 -27.58 17.19
CA PRO A 458 10.40 -28.66 17.74
C PRO A 458 11.47 -28.11 18.70
N SER A 459 11.86 -28.92 19.69
CA SER A 459 12.84 -28.53 20.71
C SER A 459 14.22 -28.19 20.17
N ASN A 460 14.54 -28.62 18.94
CA ASN A 460 15.79 -28.32 18.24
C ASN A 460 15.68 -27.12 17.28
N TYR A 461 14.64 -26.28 17.42
CA TYR A 461 14.52 -25.06 16.63
C TYR A 461 15.75 -24.16 16.86
N PRO A 462 16.29 -23.48 15.81
CA PRO A 462 17.63 -22.87 15.88
C PRO A 462 17.80 -21.74 16.89
N ILE A 463 16.70 -21.15 17.36
CA ILE A 463 16.70 -20.11 18.37
C ILE A 463 15.60 -20.38 19.41
N ARG A 464 15.72 -19.76 20.59
CA ARG A 464 14.56 -19.62 21.50
C ARG A 464 13.50 -18.72 20.83
N ILE A 465 12.22 -18.95 21.10
CA ILE A 465 11.13 -18.03 20.74
C ILE A 465 10.56 -17.43 22.02
N ASP A 466 10.30 -16.12 22.00
CA ASP A 466 9.56 -15.44 23.06
C ASP A 466 8.04 -15.57 22.80
N TRP A 467 7.41 -16.55 23.43
CA TRP A 467 5.98 -16.83 23.25
C TRP A 467 5.05 -15.90 24.04
N ASP A 468 5.58 -15.22 25.07
CA ASP A 468 4.86 -14.17 25.79
C ASP A 468 4.72 -12.90 24.93
N GLY A 469 5.56 -12.76 23.89
CA GLY A 469 5.52 -11.64 22.96
C GLY A 469 6.05 -10.35 23.58
N ILE A 470 6.95 -10.45 24.57
CA ILE A 470 7.55 -9.29 25.25
C ILE A 470 9.08 -9.38 25.15
N LEU A 471 9.69 -8.45 24.42
CA LEU A 471 11.12 -8.21 24.47
C LEU A 471 11.42 -6.97 25.32
N VAL A 472 12.61 -6.93 25.94
CA VAL A 472 13.03 -5.81 26.81
C VAL A 472 14.28 -5.14 26.28
N ASP A 473 14.43 -3.84 26.53
CA ASP A 473 15.68 -3.12 26.33
C ASP A 473 16.50 -3.14 27.62
N ASP A 474 17.16 -4.27 27.90
CA ASP A 474 18.03 -4.46 29.07
C ASP A 474 19.15 -5.48 28.75
N PRO A 475 20.41 -5.04 28.55
CA PRO A 475 21.51 -5.91 28.15
C PRO A 475 21.76 -7.15 29.05
N LYS A 476 21.29 -7.11 30.29
CA LYS A 476 21.48 -8.20 31.27
C LYS A 476 20.30 -9.19 31.31
N HIS A 477 19.22 -8.90 30.60
CA HIS A 477 18.04 -9.76 30.54
C HIS A 477 18.18 -10.80 29.42
N GLN A 478 17.57 -11.96 29.59
CA GLN A 478 17.58 -13.01 28.56
C GLN A 478 16.77 -12.61 27.32
N ASP A 479 15.71 -11.81 27.50
CA ASP A 479 14.82 -11.33 26.44
C ASP A 479 15.23 -9.93 25.91
N ASP A 480 16.51 -9.56 26.07
CA ASP A 480 17.03 -8.29 25.56
C ASP A 480 16.88 -8.21 24.04
N ILE A 481 16.14 -7.24 23.53
CA ILE A 481 15.83 -7.13 22.09
C ILE A 481 17.07 -7.14 21.20
N VAL A 482 18.16 -6.47 21.62
CA VAL A 482 19.41 -6.43 20.85
C VAL A 482 20.08 -7.79 20.85
N ARG A 483 20.20 -8.45 22.01
CA ARG A 483 20.71 -9.82 22.09
C ARG A 483 19.89 -10.78 21.23
N ARG A 484 18.56 -10.70 21.31
CA ARG A 484 17.65 -11.60 20.57
C ARG A 484 17.77 -11.41 19.06
N VAL A 485 17.95 -10.17 18.59
CA VAL A 485 18.27 -9.90 17.18
C VAL A 485 19.65 -10.44 16.82
N ARG A 486 20.68 -10.25 17.66
CA ARG A 486 22.02 -10.81 17.43
C ARG A 486 22.02 -12.33 17.32
N ASP A 487 21.30 -13.04 18.20
CA ASP A 487 21.12 -14.49 18.12
C ASP A 487 20.60 -14.90 16.73
N VAL A 488 19.67 -14.12 16.15
CA VAL A 488 19.16 -14.35 14.79
C VAL A 488 20.23 -14.09 13.74
N LEU A 489 20.96 -12.97 13.82
CA LEU A 489 22.04 -12.66 12.87
C LEU A 489 23.13 -13.75 12.89
N GLU A 490 23.50 -14.24 14.06
CA GLU A 490 24.47 -15.33 14.26
C GLU A 490 23.99 -16.64 13.63
N VAL A 491 22.70 -16.96 13.71
CA VAL A 491 22.17 -18.17 13.05
C VAL A 491 22.14 -18.04 11.53
N ILE A 492 21.82 -16.86 11.00
CA ILE A 492 21.74 -16.62 9.55
C ILE A 492 23.14 -16.50 8.92
N TRP A 493 24.02 -15.66 9.49
CA TRP A 493 25.30 -15.29 8.89
C TRP A 493 26.53 -15.87 9.62
N LYS A 494 26.35 -16.60 10.72
CA LYS A 494 27.43 -17.29 11.45
C LYS A 494 28.56 -16.32 11.79
N GLU A 495 29.80 -16.64 11.39
CA GLU A 495 31.00 -15.83 11.61
C GLU A 495 30.90 -14.41 11.00
N GLY A 496 30.02 -14.19 10.02
CA GLY A 496 29.79 -12.88 9.41
C GLY A 496 28.87 -11.94 10.21
N ALA A 497 28.19 -12.43 11.25
CA ALA A 497 27.12 -11.69 11.93
C ALA A 497 27.57 -10.34 12.52
N GLU A 498 28.74 -10.30 13.17
CA GLU A 498 29.28 -9.05 13.75
C GLU A 498 29.61 -8.00 12.67
N ALA A 499 30.13 -8.44 11.52
CA ALA A 499 30.43 -7.54 10.41
C ALA A 499 29.15 -6.97 9.79
N ILE A 500 28.13 -7.81 9.62
CA ILE A 500 26.80 -7.43 9.15
C ILE A 500 26.15 -6.43 10.12
N GLU A 501 26.18 -6.68 11.44
CA GLU A 501 25.61 -5.73 12.42
C GLU A 501 26.31 -4.37 12.38
N ARG A 502 27.65 -4.36 12.34
CA ARG A 502 28.43 -3.11 12.31
C ARG A 502 28.05 -2.26 11.11
N GLU A 503 27.98 -2.87 9.93
CA GLU A 503 27.62 -2.17 8.70
C GLU A 503 26.14 -1.75 8.68
N ALA A 504 25.25 -2.56 9.27
CA ALA A 504 23.85 -2.18 9.44
C ALA A 504 23.75 -0.90 10.28
N CYS A 505 24.52 -0.81 11.37
CA CYS A 505 24.56 0.37 12.22
C CYS A 505 25.09 1.60 11.46
N GLU A 506 26.13 1.46 10.64
CA GLU A 506 26.66 2.53 9.79
C GLU A 506 25.59 3.07 8.82
N ILE A 507 24.92 2.18 8.09
CA ILE A 507 23.87 2.56 7.12
C ILE A 507 22.66 3.18 7.83
N LEU A 508 22.29 2.64 9.00
CA LEU A 508 21.25 3.20 9.85
C LEU A 508 21.71 4.48 10.58
N SER A 509 22.95 4.92 10.42
CA SER A 509 23.51 6.12 11.06
C SER A 509 23.37 6.08 12.60
N VAL A 510 23.65 4.93 13.20
CA VAL A 510 23.67 4.70 14.64
C VAL A 510 24.98 4.04 15.05
N ARG A 511 25.37 4.12 16.33
CA ARG A 511 26.62 3.50 16.81
C ARG A 511 26.45 2.00 17.08
N GLU A 512 25.27 1.61 17.53
CA GLU A 512 24.87 0.23 17.82
C GLU A 512 23.36 0.06 17.63
N LEU A 513 22.88 -1.18 17.50
CA LEU A 513 21.45 -1.47 17.34
C LEU A 513 20.60 -0.92 18.49
N ARG A 514 21.15 -0.83 19.71
CA ARG A 514 20.42 -0.26 20.85
C ARG A 514 20.04 1.20 20.64
N ASP A 515 20.95 2.00 20.06
CA ASP A 515 20.68 3.39 19.70
C ASP A 515 19.51 3.47 18.68
N TYR A 516 19.42 2.51 17.75
CA TYR A 516 18.35 2.44 16.76
C TYR A 516 16.98 2.13 17.38
N PHE A 517 16.90 1.18 18.32
CA PHE A 517 15.66 0.87 19.04
C PHE A 517 15.20 2.00 19.96
N ARG A 518 16.13 2.72 20.61
CA ARG A 518 15.80 3.80 21.56
C ARG A 518 15.42 5.13 20.92
N LYS A 519 15.80 5.35 19.66
CA LYS A 519 15.58 6.62 18.97
C LYS A 519 14.08 6.86 18.72
N PRO A 520 13.47 7.91 19.31
CA PRO A 520 12.01 8.12 19.25
C PRO A 520 11.52 8.77 17.95
N GLY A 521 12.42 9.36 17.16
CA GLY A 521 12.08 10.13 15.96
C GLY A 521 12.53 9.47 14.66
N ASN A 522 12.54 10.26 13.59
CA ASN A 522 12.96 9.82 12.26
C ASN A 522 14.33 9.09 12.30
N GLY A 523 14.35 7.91 11.68
CA GLY A 523 15.50 7.03 11.66
C GLY A 523 15.69 6.18 12.92
N GLY A 524 14.66 6.03 13.76
CA GLY A 524 14.57 5.02 14.81
C GLY A 524 13.62 3.89 14.42
N PHE A 525 13.79 2.71 15.03
CA PHE A 525 13.04 1.50 14.67
C PHE A 525 11.52 1.68 14.78
N TRP A 526 11.03 2.37 15.83
CA TRP A 526 9.59 2.61 16.02
C TRP A 526 8.97 3.39 14.85
N VAL A 527 9.63 4.44 14.36
CA VAL A 527 9.13 5.25 13.24
C VAL A 527 9.21 4.50 11.92
N ASP A 528 10.30 3.76 11.70
CA ASP A 528 10.45 2.91 10.52
C ASP A 528 9.36 1.81 10.52
N HIS A 529 9.02 1.24 11.68
CA HIS A 529 7.94 0.25 11.85
C HIS A 529 6.55 0.85 11.64
N ILE A 530 6.26 2.05 12.17
CA ILE A 530 5.00 2.74 11.88
C ILE A 530 4.84 2.91 10.37
N LYS A 531 5.86 3.41 9.67
CA LYS A 531 5.81 3.62 8.21
C LYS A 531 5.54 2.32 7.47
N ARG A 532 6.26 1.24 7.82
CA ARG A 532 6.08 -0.11 7.23
C ARG A 532 4.66 -0.63 7.35
N TYR A 533 3.98 -0.34 8.46
CA TYR A 533 2.62 -0.81 8.76
C TYR A 533 1.55 0.28 8.60
N SER A 534 1.83 1.32 7.83
CA SER A 534 0.88 2.38 7.54
C SER A 534 0.66 2.50 6.04
N LYS A 535 -0.60 2.68 5.64
CA LYS A 535 -0.95 2.96 4.24
C LYS A 535 -2.19 3.84 4.18
N SER A 536 -2.12 4.90 3.37
CA SER A 536 -3.14 5.95 3.38
C SER A 536 -3.34 6.48 4.82
N ARG A 537 -4.58 6.58 5.31
CA ARG A 537 -4.89 7.11 6.64
C ARG A 537 -4.85 6.08 7.77
N ARG A 538 -4.60 4.80 7.45
CA ARG A 538 -4.61 3.72 8.44
C ARG A 538 -3.18 3.42 8.88
N LYS A 539 -2.95 3.52 10.18
CA LYS A 539 -1.66 3.25 10.83
C LYS A 539 -1.80 2.06 11.75
N ALA A 540 -0.97 1.04 11.59
CA ALA A 540 -1.15 -0.23 12.30
C ALA A 540 0.17 -0.92 12.72
N PRO A 541 1.10 -0.22 13.40
CA PRO A 541 2.32 -0.86 13.89
C PRO A 541 2.00 -2.04 14.81
N ILE A 542 2.57 -3.21 14.54
CA ILE A 542 2.31 -4.45 15.31
C ILE A 542 3.37 -4.79 16.37
N TYR A 543 4.41 -3.96 16.52
CA TYR A 543 5.46 -4.10 17.55
C TYR A 543 5.45 -2.84 18.38
N TRP A 544 4.86 -2.88 19.56
CA TRP A 544 4.57 -1.69 20.35
C TRP A 544 5.70 -1.36 21.31
N TYR A 545 6.24 -0.14 21.19
CA TYR A 545 7.31 0.32 22.06
C TYR A 545 6.75 1.07 23.28
N LEU A 546 6.71 0.40 24.44
CA LEU A 546 6.48 1.03 25.73
C LEU A 546 7.82 1.46 26.31
N ARG A 547 7.99 2.74 26.64
CA ARG A 547 9.26 3.24 27.15
C ARG A 547 9.09 4.11 28.39
N SER A 548 10.15 4.16 29.17
CA SER A 548 10.31 5.17 30.19
C SER A 548 10.46 6.56 29.58
N ALA A 549 10.20 7.62 30.37
CA ALA A 549 10.15 8.99 29.87
C ALA A 549 11.45 9.44 29.17
N LYS A 550 12.63 9.00 29.64
CA LYS A 550 13.92 9.28 28.99
C LYS A 550 14.34 8.18 28.00
N GLY A 551 13.64 7.04 27.97
CA GLY A 551 13.93 5.88 27.12
C GLY A 551 15.19 5.12 27.49
N ASN A 552 15.61 5.20 28.74
CA ASN A 552 16.71 4.39 29.24
C ASN A 552 16.29 2.92 29.46
N TYR A 553 14.98 2.67 29.51
CA TYR A 553 14.37 1.35 29.62
C TYR A 553 13.08 1.30 28.78
N GLY A 554 12.73 0.12 28.27
CA GLY A 554 11.49 -0.08 27.54
C GLY A 554 11.21 -1.55 27.23
N LEU A 555 9.97 -1.79 26.82
CA LEU A 555 9.43 -3.09 26.44
C LEU A 555 8.88 -3.00 25.02
N TRP A 556 9.01 -4.08 24.26
CA TRP A 556 8.48 -4.27 22.93
C TRP A 556 7.45 -5.38 22.96
N LEU A 557 6.19 -5.03 22.69
CA LEU A 557 5.08 -5.97 22.74
C LEU A 557 4.66 -6.37 21.34
N TYR A 558 4.41 -7.65 21.13
CA TYR A 558 3.85 -8.15 19.89
C TYR A 558 2.32 -8.10 19.94
N TYR A 559 1.73 -7.30 19.05
CA TYR A 559 0.29 -7.05 18.97
C TYR A 559 -0.57 -8.33 18.90
N HIS A 560 -0.12 -9.37 18.20
CA HIS A 560 -0.87 -10.64 18.08
C HIS A 560 -0.74 -11.56 19.29
N ARG A 561 0.07 -11.18 20.30
CA ARG A 561 0.22 -11.91 21.58
C ARG A 561 -0.42 -11.15 22.74
N LEU A 562 -1.13 -10.06 22.46
CA LEU A 562 -1.87 -9.35 23.50
C LEU A 562 -2.93 -10.27 24.10
N ASP A 563 -2.91 -10.35 25.43
CA ASP A 563 -3.94 -10.99 26.22
C ASP A 563 -4.33 -10.05 27.37
N LYS A 564 -5.38 -10.42 28.11
CA LYS A 564 -5.89 -9.62 29.25
C LYS A 564 -4.87 -9.38 30.36
N ASP A 565 -3.80 -10.20 30.43
CA ASP A 565 -2.82 -10.19 31.51
C ASP A 565 -1.47 -9.58 31.06
N ILE A 566 -1.31 -9.20 29.80
CA ILE A 566 -0.02 -8.82 29.19
C ILE A 566 0.65 -7.65 29.91
N LEU A 567 -0.11 -6.65 30.35
CA LEU A 567 0.43 -5.50 31.09
C LEU A 567 0.86 -5.89 32.51
N PHE A 568 0.16 -6.84 33.15
CA PHE A 568 0.57 -7.38 34.44
C PHE A 568 1.81 -8.27 34.31
N LYS A 569 1.90 -9.10 33.26
CA LYS A 569 3.11 -9.87 32.92
C LYS A 569 4.30 -8.93 32.71
N ALA A 570 4.12 -7.87 31.91
CA ALA A 570 5.13 -6.84 31.68
C ALA A 570 5.63 -6.24 33.01
N LEU A 571 4.72 -5.86 33.90
CA LEU A 571 5.04 -5.28 35.20
C LEU A 571 5.79 -6.28 36.11
N LEU A 572 5.24 -7.47 36.32
CA LEU A 572 5.73 -8.46 37.29
C LEU A 572 7.02 -9.16 36.85
N ASN A 573 7.14 -9.46 35.55
CA ASN A 573 8.26 -10.26 35.02
C ASN A 573 9.43 -9.40 34.54
N TYR A 574 9.20 -8.14 34.16
CA TYR A 574 10.24 -7.28 33.58
C TYR A 574 10.51 -6.03 34.42
N VAL A 575 9.49 -5.21 34.68
CA VAL A 575 9.70 -3.87 35.28
C VAL A 575 10.03 -3.94 36.78
N GLU A 576 9.24 -4.66 37.58
CA GLU A 576 9.46 -4.75 39.02
C GLU A 576 10.77 -5.46 39.40
N PRO A 577 11.15 -6.59 38.76
CA PRO A 577 12.47 -7.19 38.96
C PRO A 577 13.60 -6.20 38.63
N LYS A 578 13.43 -5.41 37.57
CA LYS A 578 14.41 -4.37 37.20
C LYS A 578 14.52 -3.29 38.27
N ILE A 579 13.40 -2.79 38.80
CA ILE A 579 13.39 -1.80 39.89
C ILE A 579 14.16 -2.33 41.09
N ARG A 580 13.86 -3.56 41.56
CA ARG A 580 14.54 -4.17 42.71
C ARG A 580 16.05 -4.27 42.47
N LEU A 581 16.46 -4.72 41.29
CA LEU A 581 17.87 -4.84 40.92
C LEU A 581 18.60 -3.49 40.94
N GLU A 582 17.98 -2.43 40.41
CA GLU A 582 18.58 -1.11 40.35
C GLU A 582 18.56 -0.38 41.71
N GLU A 583 17.59 -0.68 42.58
CA GLU A 583 17.56 -0.24 43.98
C GLU A 583 18.67 -0.88 44.82
N ASP A 584 18.92 -2.19 44.65
CA ASP A 584 20.01 -2.89 45.33
C ASP A 584 21.39 -2.35 44.90
N ARG A 585 21.54 -2.02 43.61
CA ARG A 585 22.75 -1.34 43.12
C ARG A 585 22.93 0.04 43.75
N LEU A 586 21.86 0.81 43.85
CA LEU A 586 21.89 2.11 44.51
C LEU A 586 22.30 1.98 45.99
N LYS A 587 21.75 0.99 46.70
CA LYS A 587 22.13 0.68 48.08
C LYS A 587 23.62 0.33 48.20
N THR A 588 24.15 -0.44 47.26
CA THR A 588 25.58 -0.77 47.19
C THR A 588 26.45 0.48 46.97
N LEU A 589 26.05 1.38 46.08
CA LEU A 589 26.76 2.64 45.84
C LEU A 589 26.75 3.54 47.08
N ARG A 590 25.62 3.62 47.80
CA ARG A 590 25.50 4.35 49.08
C ARG A 590 26.49 3.81 50.12
N GLY A 591 26.56 2.49 50.30
CA GLY A 591 27.53 1.87 51.22
C GLY A 591 28.99 2.14 50.82
N ARG A 592 29.30 2.17 49.52
CA ARG A 592 30.63 2.55 49.03
C ARG A 592 30.97 4.03 49.30
N LYS A 593 30.00 4.94 49.14
CA LYS A 593 30.18 6.37 49.45
C LYS A 593 30.49 6.57 50.93
N GLU A 594 29.78 5.87 51.81
CA GLU A 594 30.02 5.90 53.25
C GLU A 594 31.44 5.43 53.60
N ALA A 595 31.93 4.37 52.97
CA ALA A 595 33.28 3.85 53.18
C ALA A 595 34.39 4.77 52.62
N ALA A 596 34.14 5.46 51.50
CA ALA A 596 35.12 6.34 50.84
C ALA A 596 35.21 7.75 51.43
N GLY A 597 34.26 8.16 52.29
CA GLY A 597 34.21 9.48 52.91
C GLY A 597 33.75 10.60 51.97
N SER A 598 33.89 11.87 52.40
CA SER A 598 33.34 13.05 51.70
C SER A 598 34.33 13.79 50.79
N SER A 599 35.62 13.46 50.85
CA SER A 599 36.67 14.21 50.15
C SER A 599 37.53 13.29 49.30
N GLY A 600 37.46 13.45 47.98
CA GLY A 600 38.30 12.71 47.03
C GLY A 600 37.72 12.65 45.62
N ARG A 601 38.55 12.33 44.63
CA ARG A 601 38.10 12.11 43.25
C ARG A 601 37.15 10.90 43.16
N GLU A 602 37.44 9.86 43.94
CA GLU A 602 36.61 8.65 44.04
C GLU A 602 35.24 8.95 44.68
N ALA A 603 35.19 9.65 45.81
CA ALA A 603 33.95 10.06 46.45
C ALA A 603 33.04 10.88 45.52
N LYS A 604 33.62 11.83 44.76
CA LYS A 604 32.88 12.61 43.75
C LYS A 604 32.36 11.76 42.59
N GLN A 605 33.11 10.74 42.18
CA GLN A 605 32.68 9.83 41.12
C GLN A 605 31.53 8.94 41.60
N ILE A 606 31.64 8.37 42.81
CA ILE A 606 30.56 7.58 43.43
C ILE A 606 29.30 8.42 43.59
N GLU A 607 29.42 9.68 44.03
CA GLU A 607 28.28 10.60 44.14
C GLU A 607 27.58 10.83 42.80
N LYS A 608 28.34 11.09 41.72
CA LYS A 608 27.77 11.24 40.38
C LYS A 608 27.09 9.97 39.89
N ASP A 609 27.67 8.80 40.17
CA ASP A 609 27.08 7.51 39.78
C ASP A 609 25.83 7.18 40.61
N MET A 610 25.81 7.58 41.89
CA MET A 610 24.60 7.53 42.72
C MET A 610 23.50 8.43 42.15
N ASP A 611 23.78 9.68 41.82
CA ASP A 611 22.76 10.60 41.27
C ASP A 611 22.15 10.06 39.97
N ARG A 612 22.98 9.49 39.09
CA ARG A 612 22.53 8.82 37.86
C ARG A 612 21.64 7.62 38.17
N GLN A 613 22.05 6.80 39.12
CA GLN A 613 21.31 5.60 39.54
C GLN A 613 19.97 5.98 40.18
N GLU A 614 19.93 7.00 41.03
CA GLU A 614 18.70 7.53 41.64
C GLU A 614 17.72 8.05 40.59
N GLN A 615 18.22 8.80 39.60
CA GLN A 615 17.40 9.26 38.48
C GLN A 615 16.85 8.09 37.66
N PHE A 616 17.63 7.03 37.45
CA PHE A 616 17.17 5.86 36.70
C PHE A 616 16.13 5.04 37.49
N VAL A 617 16.33 4.83 38.79
CA VAL A 617 15.33 4.19 39.65
C VAL A 617 14.03 4.99 39.69
N SER A 618 14.12 6.32 39.81
CA SER A 618 12.95 7.21 39.75
C SER A 618 12.21 7.09 38.41
N GLU A 619 12.96 7.08 37.29
CA GLU A 619 12.40 6.87 35.95
C GLU A 619 11.71 5.50 35.80
N LEU A 620 12.29 4.43 36.34
CA LEU A 620 11.67 3.09 36.31
C LEU A 620 10.39 3.03 37.16
N ARG A 621 10.36 3.70 38.31
CA ARG A 621 9.16 3.80 39.17
C ARG A 621 8.04 4.56 38.46
N ASP A 622 8.34 5.70 37.82
CA ASP A 622 7.36 6.43 37.00
C ASP A 622 6.82 5.57 35.84
N PHE A 623 7.69 4.82 35.17
CA PHE A 623 7.29 3.87 34.12
C PHE A 623 6.38 2.77 34.67
N ALA A 624 6.73 2.16 35.81
CA ALA A 624 5.92 1.16 36.48
C ALA A 624 4.55 1.71 36.91
N ASP A 625 4.50 2.93 37.44
CA ASP A 625 3.25 3.56 37.86
C ASP A 625 2.33 3.85 36.67
N LYS A 626 2.89 4.35 35.55
CA LYS A 626 2.15 4.52 34.28
C LYS A 626 1.62 3.19 33.75
N LEU A 627 2.46 2.15 33.73
CA LEU A 627 2.09 0.82 33.27
C LEU A 627 1.00 0.22 34.16
N ARG A 628 1.12 0.37 35.48
CA ARG A 628 0.13 -0.09 36.47
C ARG A 628 -1.19 0.66 36.33
N ARG A 629 -1.18 1.97 36.07
CA ARG A 629 -2.40 2.74 35.77
C ARG A 629 -3.12 2.20 34.55
N ALA A 630 -2.39 1.94 33.47
CA ALA A 630 -2.97 1.35 32.26
C ALA A 630 -3.52 -0.06 32.51
N ALA A 631 -2.77 -0.91 33.24
CA ALA A 631 -3.21 -2.26 33.60
C ALA A 631 -4.47 -2.27 34.48
N ASN A 632 -4.58 -1.34 35.43
CA ASN A 632 -5.73 -1.20 36.33
C ASN A 632 -7.00 -0.68 35.65
N LEU A 633 -6.94 -0.27 34.37
CA LEU A 633 -8.15 -0.08 33.58
C LEU A 633 -8.86 -1.42 33.33
N HIS A 634 -8.15 -2.55 33.42
CA HIS A 634 -8.66 -3.90 33.15
C HIS A 634 -9.39 -3.96 31.80
N LEU A 635 -8.86 -3.27 30.80
CA LEU A 635 -9.40 -3.29 29.44
C LEU A 635 -8.92 -4.55 28.75
N GLU A 636 -9.87 -5.35 28.26
CA GLU A 636 -9.57 -6.50 27.43
C GLU A 636 -9.36 -6.02 25.98
N THR A 637 -8.20 -6.31 25.40
CA THR A 637 -7.88 -5.96 24.02
C THR A 637 -8.62 -6.85 23.04
N ASP A 638 -9.20 -6.27 22.00
CA ASP A 638 -9.77 -6.99 20.86
C ASP A 638 -9.08 -6.52 19.57
N LEU A 639 -8.28 -7.39 18.94
CA LEU A 639 -7.55 -7.04 17.71
C LEU A 639 -8.48 -6.55 16.59
N ASN A 640 -9.77 -6.91 16.64
CA ASN A 640 -10.77 -6.47 15.68
C ASN A 640 -11.12 -4.97 15.81
N ASP A 641 -10.80 -4.33 16.93
CA ASP A 641 -10.91 -2.86 17.07
C ASP A 641 -9.85 -2.12 16.26
N GLY A 642 -8.80 -2.82 15.84
CA GLY A 642 -7.65 -2.26 15.13
C GLY A 642 -6.59 -1.71 16.08
N VAL A 643 -5.37 -1.54 15.57
CA VAL A 643 -4.19 -1.21 16.39
C VAL A 643 -4.38 0.10 17.15
N VAL A 644 -4.90 1.14 16.49
CA VAL A 644 -4.96 2.49 17.06
C VAL A 644 -5.86 2.60 18.29
N LEU A 645 -6.96 1.83 18.34
CA LEU A 645 -7.87 1.82 19.47
C LEU A 645 -7.31 0.97 20.62
N ASN A 646 -6.68 -0.17 20.31
CA ASN A 646 -6.08 -1.02 21.34
C ASN A 646 -4.84 -0.40 21.99
N ILE A 647 -4.06 0.40 21.26
CA ILE A 647 -2.86 1.06 21.81
C ILE A 647 -3.16 2.39 22.51
N ALA A 648 -4.31 3.01 22.25
CA ALA A 648 -4.70 4.31 22.83
C ALA A 648 -4.67 4.36 24.38
N PRO A 649 -5.12 3.32 25.12
CA PRO A 649 -4.98 3.28 26.58
C PRO A 649 -3.52 3.40 27.07
N LEU A 650 -2.55 3.10 26.20
CA LEU A 650 -1.11 3.13 26.51
C LEU A 650 -0.44 4.46 26.14
N ARG A 651 -1.20 5.53 25.85
CA ARG A 651 -0.67 6.84 25.40
C ARG A 651 0.45 7.43 26.26
N GLU A 652 0.46 7.16 27.58
CA GLU A 652 1.48 7.69 28.49
C GLU A 652 2.82 6.94 28.40
N LEU A 653 2.83 5.79 27.74
CA LEU A 653 3.95 4.85 27.65
C LEU A 653 4.53 4.76 26.24
N VAL A 654 3.73 5.05 25.21
CA VAL A 654 4.13 4.92 23.80
C VAL A 654 4.57 6.29 23.25
N PRO A 655 5.71 6.41 22.55
CA PRO A 655 6.14 7.65 21.93
C PRO A 655 5.39 7.92 20.62
N TRP A 656 4.06 8.02 20.67
CA TRP A 656 3.20 8.16 19.50
C TRP A 656 1.96 9.02 19.77
N LYS A 657 1.89 10.20 19.14
CA LYS A 657 0.82 11.20 19.36
C LYS A 657 -0.56 10.69 18.95
N GLU A 658 -0.62 9.78 17.99
CA GLU A 658 -1.86 9.20 17.54
C GLU A 658 -2.54 8.39 18.65
N ALA A 659 -1.77 7.72 19.52
CA ALA A 659 -2.35 7.02 20.67
C ALA A 659 -3.06 8.00 21.63
N GLU A 660 -2.49 9.18 21.85
CA GLU A 660 -3.10 10.24 22.66
C GLU A 660 -4.40 10.75 22.00
N LYS A 661 -4.35 11.06 20.71
CA LYS A 661 -5.53 11.48 19.94
C LYS A 661 -6.69 10.49 20.03
N TYR A 662 -6.44 9.20 19.77
CA TYR A 662 -7.50 8.18 19.81
C TYR A 662 -8.01 7.93 21.23
N TRP A 663 -7.18 8.11 22.25
CA TRP A 663 -7.62 8.04 23.64
C TRP A 663 -8.57 9.18 23.99
N GLU A 664 -8.25 10.42 23.59
CA GLU A 664 -9.15 11.57 23.78
C GLU A 664 -10.49 11.32 23.09
N GLU A 665 -10.47 10.85 21.84
CA GLU A 665 -11.68 10.51 21.10
C GLU A 665 -12.50 9.39 21.77
N LEU A 666 -11.87 8.36 22.31
CA LEU A 666 -12.53 7.32 23.10
C LEU A 666 -13.17 7.89 24.37
N MET A 667 -12.49 8.80 25.07
CA MET A 667 -13.01 9.47 26.27
C MET A 667 -14.18 10.42 25.97
N GLU A 668 -14.26 10.93 24.73
CA GLU A 668 -15.41 11.68 24.21
C GLU A 668 -16.61 10.77 23.84
N GLY A 669 -16.50 9.45 24.00
CA GLY A 669 -17.55 8.50 23.63
C GLY A 669 -17.58 8.15 22.14
N LYS A 670 -16.54 8.49 21.36
CA LYS A 670 -16.45 7.99 19.98
C LYS A 670 -16.16 6.49 19.98
N TYR A 671 -16.44 5.85 18.85
CA TYR A 671 -16.14 4.43 18.62
C TYR A 671 -16.91 3.45 19.52
N GLU A 672 -18.15 3.76 19.90
CA GLU A 672 -19.04 2.89 20.70
C GLU A 672 -19.25 1.49 20.10
N TRP A 673 -18.95 1.30 18.81
CA TRP A 673 -19.00 0.00 18.15
C TRP A 673 -17.84 -0.93 18.55
N SER A 674 -16.71 -0.38 18.99
CA SER A 674 -15.48 -1.09 19.37
C SER A 674 -15.62 -1.75 20.74
N SER A 675 -14.88 -2.83 20.98
CA SER A 675 -14.81 -3.49 22.30
C SER A 675 -14.30 -2.53 23.37
N VAL A 676 -13.19 -1.82 23.11
CA VAL A 676 -12.64 -0.83 24.03
C VAL A 676 -13.66 0.27 24.32
N GLY A 677 -14.32 0.81 23.29
CA GLY A 677 -15.34 1.86 23.45
C GLY A 677 -16.54 1.42 24.30
N LYS A 678 -16.93 0.14 24.27
CA LYS A 678 -18.01 -0.41 25.11
C LYS A 678 -17.59 -0.60 26.57
N GLN A 679 -16.35 -1.02 26.79
CA GLN A 679 -15.83 -1.25 28.14
C GLN A 679 -15.64 0.06 28.95
N LEU A 680 -15.41 1.19 28.29
CA LEU A 680 -15.15 2.47 28.96
C LEU A 680 -16.36 2.97 29.79
N PRO A 681 -17.60 3.03 29.26
CA PRO A 681 -18.79 3.33 30.07
C PRO A 681 -19.06 2.31 31.18
N GLU A 682 -18.90 1.01 30.91
CA GLU A 682 -19.07 -0.06 31.91
C GLU A 682 -18.16 0.12 33.13
N LYS A 683 -16.99 0.72 32.91
CA LYS A 683 -15.99 1.02 33.93
C LYS A 683 -16.14 2.44 34.52
N GLY A 684 -17.16 3.20 34.12
CA GLY A 684 -17.42 4.56 34.61
C GLY A 684 -16.40 5.61 34.15
N LEU A 685 -15.66 5.34 33.07
CA LEU A 685 -14.64 6.25 32.52
C LEU A 685 -15.25 7.24 31.52
N VAL A 686 -16.33 6.85 30.85
CA VAL A 686 -17.11 7.67 29.92
C VAL A 686 -18.56 7.70 30.40
N LYS A 687 -19.23 8.84 30.20
CA LYS A 687 -20.61 9.05 30.65
C LYS A 687 -21.65 8.51 29.68
#